data_AF-A0A9J8CDS2-F1
#
_entry.id   AF-A0A9J8CDS2-F1
#
_cell.length_a   1.000
_cell.length_b   1.000
_cell.length_c   1.000
_cell.angle_alpha   90.00
_cell.angle_beta   90.00
_cell.angle_gamma   90.00
#
_symmetry.space_group_name_H-M   'P 1'
#
loop_
_entity.id
_entity.type
_entity.pdbx_description
1 polymer ?
#
loop_
_entity_poly.entity_id
_entity_poly.type
_entity_poly.pdbx_seq_one_letter_code
_entity_poly.pdbx_strand_id
1 'polypeptide(L)'
;MTQLQSKHFKQGNTQLQLHDLDVFPHCCFPSQIPSVDILRRRLGFLMSSVWHFPPAVTNCRVNFTDPEGYIDSSDDPPLPEGAFLQCTYTVTVYTGYGVELQVKSVNLSEGEQLSIRGMDEGGALLVLANQTLLVEGQVIRSPTNTLSVFYRSSPEGGVGMFQLHYQIFRLSCALPRRPHFGEVSVKDLHPGGTAHFQCHMGYHLQGDTTLTCLNASLPVWMTHFPLCPNSTLDRSCSWSLEAPNGQRLHLHLERMVLGPTDRLVLWSGLDAGSVVLFDSGRGGPIPFEGVISEGPAVRVQFITDQPNSHNTGFNIRYEAFEKGHCYEPYIQNGNFSTTDLTYGVGTVVQFTCDPGHSLEQGPPVIECINTRDPYWNDTEPLCKALCGGDLSGPSGVILSPNWPEWYGEGEDCSWRIHVGEDKRVLLDVQLLNLSDSDMLTILDGDEVTTRILGQFVGGTSPFKMSSSTPDLTITFHSDPAGLVFGKGEGFIINYMEVSRNDSCPDLPEIQNGWKTTSHTTLVRGARITYQCDPGYDLVGSETLTCQVDLSWNTQPPFCEKIMYCTDPGHVEHSTRTLSDPKLLVGTTIQYSCIPGYILQGGATLTCYGREPGTPVWTSRLPHCMCEFPQIFCPKLAEAAADSSFDGGSMALAIFILVLLVSVLLGGAYIYVTRCRYYSNLRLPLMYPHPYSQITVETEFDNPLYETGGDTREYEVSI
;
A
#
# COMPACT_ATOMS: atom_id res chain seq x y z
N MET A 1 60.88 -20.83 9.86
CA MET A 1 59.90 -21.13 10.93
C MET A 1 58.75 -21.88 10.27
N THR A 2 58.80 -23.17 9.92
CA THR A 2 59.43 -24.41 10.47
C THR A 2 58.86 -24.95 11.79
N GLN A 3 58.13 -26.08 11.66
CA GLN A 3 57.86 -27.16 12.64
C GLN A 3 56.89 -26.87 13.82
N LEU A 4 56.08 -27.80 14.36
CA LEU A 4 55.92 -29.28 14.23
C LEU A 4 54.42 -29.68 14.02
N GLN A 5 54.07 -30.68 13.20
CA GLN A 5 53.77 -32.11 13.55
C GLN A 5 52.85 -32.33 14.78
N SER A 6 51.63 -32.91 14.72
CA SER A 6 51.09 -34.19 14.18
C SER A 6 51.09 -35.38 15.17
N LYS A 7 49.92 -35.99 15.49
CA LYS A 7 49.50 -37.38 15.16
C LYS A 7 48.46 -38.06 16.10
N HIS A 8 47.53 -38.79 15.47
CA HIS A 8 46.83 -40.05 15.88
C HIS A 8 46.21 -40.18 17.29
N PHE A 9 44.93 -40.56 17.43
CA PHE A 9 44.53 -41.98 17.32
C PHE A 9 43.05 -42.23 16.90
N LYS A 10 42.83 -43.47 16.45
CA LYS A 10 41.64 -44.10 15.85
C LYS A 10 40.45 -44.36 16.80
N GLN A 11 39.24 -44.09 16.29
CA GLN A 11 38.11 -45.00 16.00
C GLN A 11 37.94 -46.34 16.76
N GLY A 12 36.70 -46.61 17.20
CA GLY A 12 36.15 -47.93 17.62
C GLY A 12 35.97 -48.12 19.14
N ASN A 13 35.03 -48.91 19.66
CA ASN A 13 33.91 -49.64 19.03
C ASN A 13 32.88 -50.09 20.11
N THR A 14 31.58 -49.86 19.86
CA THR A 14 30.41 -50.78 19.95
C THR A 14 30.16 -51.79 21.11
N GLN A 15 28.86 -52.11 21.31
CA GLN A 15 28.26 -53.29 22.02
C GLN A 15 28.14 -53.19 23.56
N LEU A 16 27.13 -53.77 24.26
CA LEU A 16 25.94 -54.56 23.86
C LEU A 16 24.80 -54.52 24.94
N GLN A 17 23.66 -55.12 24.59
CA GLN A 17 22.40 -55.38 25.31
C GLN A 17 22.46 -55.93 26.76
N LEU A 18 21.32 -55.79 27.47
CA LEU A 18 20.67 -56.81 28.32
C LEU A 18 19.15 -56.45 28.40
N HIS A 19 18.23 -57.09 27.65
CA HIS A 19 17.58 -58.41 27.76
C HIS A 19 16.45 -58.57 28.82
N ASP A 20 15.33 -59.13 28.38
CA ASP A 20 13.99 -59.24 29.00
C ASP A 20 13.82 -60.29 30.12
N LEU A 21 12.67 -60.24 30.84
CA LEU A 21 11.72 -61.37 31.08
C LEU A 21 10.51 -61.02 32.01
N ASP A 22 9.39 -60.61 31.41
CA ASP A 22 8.04 -61.24 31.43
C ASP A 22 7.19 -61.66 32.69
N VAL A 23 5.86 -61.43 32.56
CA VAL A 23 4.65 -62.16 33.09
C VAL A 23 3.96 -61.86 34.47
N PHE A 24 2.78 -61.21 34.42
CA PHE A 24 1.40 -61.43 35.04
C PHE A 24 1.15 -62.21 36.39
N PRO A 25 -0.06 -62.19 37.06
CA PRO A 25 -0.94 -61.07 37.51
C PRO A 25 -1.79 -61.35 38.82
N HIS A 26 -2.84 -60.51 39.06
CA HIS A 26 -4.15 -60.73 39.77
C HIS A 26 -4.54 -59.90 41.03
N CYS A 27 -5.87 -59.75 41.21
CA CYS A 27 -6.58 -58.75 42.03
C CYS A 27 -7.10 -59.29 43.38
N CYS A 28 -7.39 -58.40 44.35
CA CYS A 28 -8.73 -58.28 45.02
C CYS A 28 -8.81 -57.15 46.08
N PHE A 29 -10.03 -56.61 46.25
CA PHE A 29 -10.53 -55.73 47.35
C PHE A 29 -10.74 -56.55 48.68
N PRO A 30 -11.24 -56.03 49.86
CA PRO A 30 -11.98 -54.78 50.11
C PRO A 30 -11.79 -53.99 51.47
N SER A 31 -12.36 -52.76 51.49
CA SER A 31 -13.23 -52.12 52.51
C SER A 31 -12.85 -51.78 54.00
N GLN A 32 -13.24 -50.54 54.36
CA GLN A 32 -14.11 -50.09 55.49
C GLN A 32 -13.58 -49.20 56.65
N ILE A 33 -14.50 -48.34 57.14
CA ILE A 33 -14.38 -47.15 58.02
C ILE A 33 -15.02 -47.47 59.40
N PRO A 34 -14.42 -47.11 60.57
CA PRO A 34 -14.95 -46.05 61.48
C PRO A 34 -13.87 -45.36 62.38
N SER A 35 -14.21 -44.63 63.46
CA SER A 35 -14.63 -43.19 63.50
C SER A 35 -14.79 -42.64 64.95
N VAL A 36 -14.94 -41.31 65.12
CA VAL A 36 -15.52 -40.54 66.28
C VAL A 36 -14.62 -40.08 67.48
N ASP A 37 -14.61 -38.75 67.68
CA ASP A 37 -14.45 -37.84 68.85
C ASP A 37 -13.39 -37.98 69.98
N ILE A 38 -12.86 -36.81 70.43
CA ILE A 38 -12.94 -36.33 71.84
C ILE A 38 -12.80 -34.78 71.97
N LEU A 39 -13.49 -34.26 72.99
CA LEU A 39 -13.94 -32.89 73.33
C LEU A 39 -12.97 -31.67 73.36
N ARG A 40 -13.57 -30.54 72.92
CA ARG A 40 -13.53 -29.15 73.46
C ARG A 40 -12.78 -28.87 74.79
N ARG A 41 -12.01 -27.76 74.83
CA ARG A 41 -12.04 -26.82 75.99
C ARG A 41 -11.60 -25.37 75.67
N ARG A 42 -12.39 -24.42 76.20
CA ARG A 42 -12.24 -22.94 76.26
C ARG A 42 -12.81 -22.10 75.09
N LEU A 43 -13.98 -21.53 75.36
CA LEU A 43 -14.57 -20.38 74.65
C LEU A 43 -13.87 -19.07 75.05
N GLY A 44 -13.99 -18.05 74.18
CA GLY A 44 -14.27 -16.68 74.65
C GLY A 44 -13.56 -15.54 73.90
N PHE A 45 -14.32 -14.83 73.06
CA PHE A 45 -14.04 -13.48 72.50
C PHE A 45 -12.86 -13.42 71.49
N LEU A 46 -12.97 -12.86 70.28
CA LEU A 46 -13.93 -11.91 69.67
C LEU A 46 -14.33 -12.30 68.23
N MET A 47 -15.23 -11.50 67.64
CA MET A 47 -16.04 -11.81 66.44
C MET A 47 -15.33 -11.53 65.09
N SER A 48 -15.95 -12.08 64.03
CA SER A 48 -15.86 -11.66 62.62
C SER A 48 -14.62 -12.06 61.82
N SER A 49 -14.69 -13.23 61.19
CA SER A 49 -14.10 -13.47 59.87
C SER A 49 -15.13 -14.14 58.97
N VAL A 50 -15.49 -13.46 57.88
CA VAL A 50 -16.35 -14.02 56.83
C VAL A 50 -15.51 -15.02 56.04
N TRP A 51 -15.90 -16.29 56.08
CA TRP A 51 -15.34 -17.34 55.22
C TRP A 51 -15.71 -17.03 53.77
N HIS A 52 -14.79 -16.40 53.03
CA HIS A 52 -14.90 -16.31 51.58
C HIS A 52 -14.63 -17.70 51.01
N PHE A 53 -15.68 -18.33 50.48
CA PHE A 53 -15.50 -19.44 49.55
C PHE A 53 -14.81 -18.90 48.28
N PRO A 54 -13.88 -19.65 47.65
CA PRO A 54 -13.38 -19.26 46.34
C PRO A 54 -14.56 -19.23 45.34
N PRO A 55 -14.58 -18.28 44.38
CA PRO A 55 -15.63 -18.20 43.38
C PRO A 55 -15.69 -19.49 42.56
N ALA A 56 -16.92 -19.94 42.27
CA ALA A 56 -17.13 -21.14 41.47
C ALA A 56 -16.77 -20.86 39.99
N VAL A 57 -16.12 -21.83 39.33
CA VAL A 57 -15.78 -21.72 37.90
C VAL A 57 -16.77 -22.55 37.10
N THR A 58 -17.56 -21.91 36.24
CA THR A 58 -18.45 -22.60 35.30
C THR A 58 -17.66 -22.90 34.04
N ASN A 59 -17.40 -24.18 33.77
CA ASN A 59 -16.72 -24.60 32.53
C ASN A 59 -17.74 -25.02 31.48
N CYS A 60 -17.68 -24.43 30.28
CA CYS A 60 -18.46 -24.86 29.12
C CYS A 60 -17.57 -25.47 28.04
N ARG A 61 -18.09 -26.44 27.30
CA ARG A 61 -17.42 -27.03 26.13
C ARG A 61 -18.43 -27.35 25.05
N VAL A 62 -18.23 -26.79 23.88
CA VAL A 62 -19.09 -26.97 22.70
C VAL A 62 -18.23 -27.50 21.56
N ASN A 63 -18.72 -28.49 20.83
CA ASN A 63 -18.01 -29.07 19.69
C ASN A 63 -18.86 -28.93 18.43
N PHE A 64 -18.24 -28.50 17.34
CA PHE A 64 -18.84 -28.31 16.02
C PHE A 64 -18.17 -29.23 15.00
N THR A 65 -18.96 -29.77 14.08
CA THR A 65 -18.49 -30.67 13.00
C THR A 65 -18.97 -30.27 11.60
N ASP A 66 -19.80 -29.24 11.51
CA ASP A 66 -20.34 -28.74 10.25
C ASP A 66 -19.25 -28.01 9.44
N PRO A 67 -19.36 -27.97 8.10
CA PRO A 67 -18.36 -27.32 7.25
C PRO A 67 -18.38 -25.79 7.35
N GLU A 68 -19.47 -25.21 7.86
CA GLU A 68 -19.64 -23.77 8.07
C GLU A 68 -20.56 -23.53 9.26
N GLY A 69 -20.34 -22.47 10.03
CA GLY A 69 -21.22 -22.07 11.10
C GLY A 69 -20.75 -20.83 11.86
N TYR A 70 -21.43 -20.53 12.96
CA TYR A 70 -21.13 -19.40 13.83
C TYR A 70 -20.85 -19.88 15.27
N ILE A 71 -19.99 -19.16 15.95
CA ILE A 71 -19.75 -19.27 17.40
C ILE A 71 -20.12 -17.92 17.98
N ASP A 72 -21.23 -17.85 18.70
CA ASP A 72 -21.70 -16.63 19.37
C ASP A 72 -21.70 -16.81 20.90
N SER A 73 -21.19 -15.78 21.58
CA SER A 73 -21.32 -15.57 23.01
C SER A 73 -22.76 -15.51 23.54
N SER A 74 -23.76 -15.20 22.70
CA SER A 74 -25.16 -15.02 23.12
C SER A 74 -25.91 -16.30 23.43
N ASP A 75 -25.41 -17.45 22.98
CA ASP A 75 -26.20 -18.69 22.90
C ASP A 75 -26.10 -19.57 24.18
N ASP A 76 -25.36 -19.12 25.19
CA ASP A 76 -25.15 -19.82 26.46
C ASP A 76 -26.15 -19.39 27.58
N PRO A 77 -26.49 -20.31 28.52
CA PRO A 77 -27.51 -20.07 29.55
C PRO A 77 -27.05 -19.12 30.68
N PRO A 78 -27.99 -18.46 31.39
CA PRO A 78 -27.67 -17.48 32.42
C PRO A 78 -26.88 -18.07 33.60
N LEU A 79 -25.76 -17.42 33.92
CA LEU A 79 -24.85 -17.80 35.01
C LEU A 79 -25.47 -17.54 36.40
N PRO A 80 -25.22 -18.41 37.40
CA PRO A 80 -25.52 -18.11 38.79
C PRO A 80 -24.58 -17.02 39.34
N GLU A 81 -25.09 -16.16 40.21
CA GLU A 81 -24.34 -15.03 40.79
C GLU A 81 -23.03 -15.48 41.47
N GLY A 82 -21.92 -14.84 41.10
CA GLY A 82 -20.59 -15.07 41.70
C GLY A 82 -19.73 -16.15 41.02
N ALA A 83 -20.11 -16.65 39.85
CA ALA A 83 -19.29 -17.55 39.03
C ALA A 83 -18.76 -16.89 37.75
N PHE A 84 -17.47 -17.07 37.44
CA PHE A 84 -16.91 -16.66 36.14
C PHE A 84 -16.90 -17.84 35.16
N LEU A 85 -17.14 -17.55 33.89
CA LEU A 85 -17.31 -18.52 32.80
C LEU A 85 -15.96 -18.81 32.13
N GLN A 86 -15.72 -20.08 31.82
CA GLN A 86 -14.58 -20.53 31.03
C GLN A 86 -15.07 -21.50 29.96
N CYS A 87 -15.05 -21.06 28.70
CA CYS A 87 -15.61 -21.78 27.57
C CYS A 87 -14.53 -22.25 26.59
N THR A 88 -14.71 -23.44 26.03
CA THR A 88 -13.88 -23.97 24.95
C THR A 88 -14.76 -24.50 23.82
N TYR A 89 -14.81 -23.74 22.73
CA TYR A 89 -15.49 -24.11 21.49
C TYR A 89 -14.48 -24.84 20.60
N THR A 90 -14.78 -26.04 20.12
CA THR A 90 -13.87 -26.83 19.26
C THR A 90 -14.55 -27.12 17.94
N VAL A 91 -13.97 -26.69 16.83
CA VAL A 91 -14.43 -27.02 15.47
C VAL A 91 -13.50 -28.10 14.92
N THR A 92 -14.05 -29.27 14.58
CA THR A 92 -13.31 -30.38 13.98
C THR A 92 -13.97 -30.80 12.68
N VAL A 93 -13.27 -30.57 11.57
CA VAL A 93 -13.75 -30.87 10.21
C VAL A 93 -13.08 -32.13 9.65
N TYR A 94 -13.52 -32.59 8.49
CA TYR A 94 -12.98 -33.79 7.85
C TYR A 94 -11.55 -33.61 7.33
N THR A 95 -10.80 -34.71 7.23
CA THR A 95 -9.36 -34.66 6.92
C THR A 95 -9.08 -34.12 5.50
N GLY A 96 -7.95 -33.43 5.36
CA GLY A 96 -7.60 -32.67 4.15
C GLY A 96 -8.21 -31.27 4.07
N TYR A 97 -9.05 -30.90 5.05
CA TYR A 97 -9.63 -29.57 5.19
C TYR A 97 -9.31 -29.00 6.58
N GLY A 98 -9.15 -27.69 6.64
CA GLY A 98 -8.92 -26.91 7.85
C GLY A 98 -10.08 -25.95 8.08
N VAL A 99 -10.06 -25.25 9.21
CA VAL A 99 -11.06 -24.27 9.60
C VAL A 99 -10.47 -22.88 9.40
N GLU A 100 -11.12 -22.08 8.56
CA GLU A 100 -10.90 -20.65 8.44
C GLU A 100 -11.96 -19.95 9.30
N LEU A 101 -11.52 -19.11 10.23
CA LEU A 101 -12.40 -18.36 11.12
C LEU A 101 -12.25 -16.86 10.85
N GLN A 102 -13.36 -16.21 10.51
CA GLN A 102 -13.47 -14.77 10.35
C GLN A 102 -14.11 -14.15 11.60
N VAL A 103 -13.45 -13.11 12.13
CA VAL A 103 -13.96 -12.32 13.24
C VAL A 103 -15.06 -11.38 12.72
N LYS A 104 -16.30 -11.55 13.17
CA LYS A 104 -17.42 -10.65 12.81
C LYS A 104 -17.61 -9.53 13.83
N SER A 105 -17.51 -9.83 15.12
CA SER A 105 -17.50 -8.81 16.18
C SER A 105 -16.82 -9.34 17.43
N VAL A 106 -16.09 -8.47 18.13
CA VAL A 106 -15.46 -8.75 19.44
C VAL A 106 -15.52 -7.49 20.28
N ASN A 107 -16.18 -7.56 21.44
CA ASN A 107 -16.30 -6.50 22.41
C ASN A 107 -16.07 -7.08 23.81
N LEU A 108 -14.83 -6.97 24.30
CA LEU A 108 -14.36 -7.56 25.54
C LEU A 108 -14.01 -6.47 26.55
N SER A 109 -14.38 -6.71 27.81
CA SER A 109 -14.09 -5.85 28.95
C SER A 109 -12.71 -6.13 29.58
N GLU A 110 -12.23 -5.20 30.40
CA GLU A 110 -10.91 -5.30 31.02
C GLU A 110 -10.84 -6.50 31.99
N GLY A 111 -9.90 -7.43 31.73
CA GLY A 111 -9.76 -8.68 32.48
C GLY A 111 -10.33 -9.93 31.78
N GLU A 112 -11.02 -9.79 30.66
CA GLU A 112 -11.48 -10.93 29.85
C GLU A 112 -10.38 -11.50 28.95
N GLN A 113 -10.50 -12.78 28.60
CA GLN A 113 -9.54 -13.46 27.74
C GLN A 113 -10.25 -14.18 26.60
N LEU A 114 -9.84 -13.90 25.36
CA LEU A 114 -10.27 -14.61 24.15
C LEU A 114 -9.03 -15.02 23.36
N SER A 115 -8.88 -16.31 23.08
CA SER A 115 -7.73 -16.83 22.34
C SER A 115 -8.15 -17.93 21.37
N ILE A 116 -7.71 -17.81 20.13
CA ILE A 116 -7.94 -18.79 19.07
C ILE A 116 -6.69 -19.66 18.96
N ARG A 117 -6.87 -20.98 19.00
CA ARG A 117 -5.81 -21.97 19.15
C ARG A 117 -5.98 -23.12 18.16
N GLY A 118 -4.93 -23.42 17.41
CA GLY A 118 -4.83 -24.61 16.56
C GLY A 118 -4.07 -25.74 17.26
N MET A 119 -3.83 -26.83 16.54
CA MET A 119 -2.89 -27.89 16.92
C MET A 119 -1.66 -27.82 16.02
N ASP A 120 -0.45 -27.94 16.56
CA ASP A 120 0.76 -28.04 15.75
C ASP A 120 0.97 -29.45 15.14
N GLU A 121 2.06 -29.64 14.40
CA GLU A 121 2.41 -30.93 13.76
C GLU A 121 2.61 -32.08 14.79
N GLY A 122 2.91 -31.74 16.05
CA GLY A 122 3.05 -32.68 17.16
C GLY A 122 1.76 -32.90 17.97
N GLY A 123 0.66 -32.23 17.62
CA GLY A 123 -0.61 -32.28 18.35
C GLY A 123 -0.67 -31.41 19.61
N ALA A 124 0.30 -30.53 19.84
CA ALA A 124 0.26 -29.56 20.93
C ALA A 124 -0.58 -28.32 20.56
N LEU A 125 -1.18 -27.67 21.55
CA LEU A 125 -2.03 -26.50 21.34
C LEU A 125 -1.19 -25.24 21.07
N LEU A 126 -1.30 -24.70 19.86
CA LEU A 126 -0.65 -23.47 19.40
C LEU A 126 -1.65 -22.30 19.46
N VAL A 127 -1.30 -21.20 20.13
CA VAL A 127 -2.11 -19.97 20.10
C VAL A 127 -1.88 -19.26 18.75
N LEU A 128 -2.94 -19.17 17.94
CA LEU A 128 -2.93 -18.50 16.63
C LEU A 128 -3.22 -17.00 16.76
N ALA A 129 -4.13 -16.65 17.67
CA ALA A 129 -4.45 -15.27 18.02
C ALA A 129 -4.89 -15.16 19.49
N ASN A 130 -4.69 -13.99 20.07
CA ASN A 130 -5.07 -13.64 21.45
C ASN A 130 -5.85 -12.31 21.43
N GLN A 131 -6.53 -11.90 22.50
CA GLN A 131 -7.51 -10.81 22.43
C GLN A 131 -7.00 -9.46 21.90
N THR A 132 -5.69 -9.20 21.94
CA THR A 132 -5.04 -7.99 21.39
C THR A 132 -4.85 -8.03 19.86
N LEU A 133 -5.05 -9.20 19.24
CA LEU A 133 -4.86 -9.52 17.82
C LEU A 133 -6.15 -10.13 17.24
N LEU A 134 -7.31 -9.64 17.67
CA LEU A 134 -8.63 -10.03 17.18
C LEU A 134 -9.41 -8.76 16.84
N VAL A 135 -9.34 -8.32 15.58
CA VAL A 135 -10.11 -7.19 15.04
C VAL A 135 -11.17 -7.67 14.06
N GLU A 136 -12.24 -6.87 13.89
CA GLU A 136 -13.30 -7.16 12.92
C GLU A 136 -12.74 -7.33 11.49
N GLY A 137 -13.25 -8.32 10.77
CA GLY A 137 -12.81 -8.68 9.41
C GLY A 137 -11.57 -9.58 9.36
N GLN A 138 -10.82 -9.74 10.46
CA GLN A 138 -9.62 -10.58 10.50
C GLN A 138 -9.94 -12.05 10.25
N VAL A 139 -9.10 -12.71 9.47
CA VAL A 139 -9.23 -14.13 9.08
C VAL A 139 -8.07 -14.94 9.67
N ILE A 140 -8.39 -16.05 10.33
CA ILE A 140 -7.43 -16.94 11.00
C ILE A 140 -7.65 -18.37 10.52
N ARG A 141 -6.61 -19.00 9.97
CA ARG A 141 -6.66 -20.37 9.44
C ARG A 141 -6.03 -21.35 10.42
N SER A 142 -6.68 -22.49 10.66
CA SER A 142 -6.09 -23.58 11.43
C SER A 142 -5.00 -24.30 10.62
N PRO A 143 -3.86 -24.67 11.23
CA PRO A 143 -2.84 -25.51 10.59
C PRO A 143 -3.31 -26.96 10.35
N THR A 144 -4.32 -27.44 11.06
CA THR A 144 -4.87 -28.80 10.97
C THR A 144 -6.39 -28.76 10.80
N ASN A 145 -7.04 -29.92 10.67
CA ASN A 145 -8.50 -30.05 10.63
C ASN A 145 -9.23 -29.67 11.93
N THR A 146 -8.54 -29.14 12.94
CA THR A 146 -9.14 -28.75 14.23
C THR A 146 -8.72 -27.34 14.64
N LEU A 147 -9.70 -26.55 15.04
CA LEU A 147 -9.55 -25.21 15.63
C LEU A 147 -10.27 -25.19 16.98
N SER A 148 -9.73 -24.45 17.94
CA SER A 148 -10.40 -24.22 19.23
C SER A 148 -10.39 -22.74 19.61
N VAL A 149 -11.54 -22.24 20.06
CA VAL A 149 -11.70 -20.90 20.61
C VAL A 149 -11.86 -21.04 22.11
N PHE A 150 -10.96 -20.42 22.86
CA PHE A 150 -10.98 -20.39 24.32
C PHE A 150 -11.38 -18.99 24.79
N TYR A 151 -12.49 -18.90 25.52
CA TYR A 151 -13.00 -17.68 26.12
C TYR A 151 -13.04 -17.81 27.65
N ARG A 152 -12.75 -16.72 28.36
CA ARG A 152 -12.87 -16.60 29.81
C ARG A 152 -13.40 -15.22 30.18
N SER A 153 -14.48 -15.20 30.95
CA SER A 153 -15.14 -13.97 31.40
C SER A 153 -14.41 -13.31 32.56
N SER A 154 -14.77 -12.05 32.84
CA SER A 154 -14.18 -11.27 33.93
C SER A 154 -14.64 -11.79 35.30
N PRO A 155 -13.78 -11.82 36.33
CA PRO A 155 -14.16 -12.20 37.70
C PRO A 155 -15.15 -11.22 38.35
N GLU A 156 -15.38 -10.03 37.77
CA GLU A 156 -16.31 -9.02 38.27
C GLU A 156 -17.74 -9.16 37.70
N GLY A 157 -18.00 -10.19 36.87
CA GLY A 157 -19.34 -10.55 36.40
C GLY A 157 -19.74 -9.97 35.04
N GLY A 158 -18.80 -9.40 34.29
CA GLY A 158 -19.00 -9.05 32.88
C GLY A 158 -18.89 -10.27 31.95
N VAL A 159 -19.76 -10.32 30.94
CA VAL A 159 -19.67 -11.26 29.80
C VAL A 159 -19.47 -10.43 28.53
N GLY A 160 -18.27 -10.49 27.97
CA GLY A 160 -17.92 -9.88 26.70
C GLY A 160 -18.61 -10.56 25.52
N MET A 161 -19.04 -9.77 24.55
CA MET A 161 -19.75 -10.23 23.37
C MET A 161 -18.77 -10.52 22.24
N PHE A 162 -18.87 -11.69 21.62
CA PHE A 162 -18.13 -12.00 20.40
C PHE A 162 -18.95 -12.90 19.47
N GLN A 163 -18.83 -12.64 18.17
CA GLN A 163 -19.40 -13.46 17.12
C GLN A 163 -18.30 -13.79 16.10
N LEU A 164 -18.08 -15.09 15.90
CA LEU A 164 -17.05 -15.63 15.01
C LEU A 164 -17.72 -16.53 13.98
N HIS A 165 -17.46 -16.28 12.70
CA HIS A 165 -17.94 -17.13 11.60
C HIS A 165 -16.80 -18.07 11.22
N TYR A 166 -17.08 -19.37 11.04
CA TYR A 166 -16.10 -20.33 10.57
C TYR A 166 -16.58 -21.05 9.32
N GLN A 167 -15.64 -21.34 8.42
CA GLN A 167 -15.86 -22.11 7.20
C GLN A 167 -14.67 -23.03 6.93
N ILE A 168 -14.87 -24.07 6.13
CA ILE A 168 -13.79 -24.96 5.69
C ILE A 168 -12.92 -24.33 4.59
N PHE A 169 -11.62 -24.61 4.64
CA PHE A 169 -10.69 -24.41 3.53
C PHE A 169 -9.88 -25.69 3.28
N ARG A 170 -9.29 -25.87 2.10
CA ARG A 170 -8.44 -27.04 1.84
C ARG A 170 -7.06 -26.87 2.48
N LEU A 171 -6.62 -27.89 3.22
CA LEU A 171 -5.23 -27.99 3.66
C LEU A 171 -4.36 -28.51 2.52
N SER A 172 -3.09 -28.12 2.55
CA SER A 172 -2.07 -28.52 1.58
C SER A 172 -0.86 -29.12 2.29
N CYS A 173 -0.17 -30.05 1.65
CA CYS A 173 1.14 -30.50 2.11
C CYS A 173 2.15 -29.34 2.09
N ALA A 174 3.10 -29.36 3.02
CA ALA A 174 4.19 -28.39 3.06
C ALA A 174 4.96 -28.37 1.73
N LEU A 175 5.31 -27.16 1.25
CA LEU A 175 6.03 -26.99 -0.02
C LEU A 175 7.35 -27.80 0.01
N PRO A 176 7.57 -28.75 -0.93
CA PRO A 176 8.76 -29.57 -0.92
C PRO A 176 9.99 -28.70 -1.21
N ARG A 177 11.04 -28.86 -0.39
CA ARG A 177 12.30 -28.15 -0.60
C ARG A 177 13.02 -28.74 -1.81
N ARG A 178 13.60 -27.88 -2.67
CA ARG A 178 14.43 -28.33 -3.79
C ARG A 178 15.62 -29.14 -3.23
N PRO A 179 15.89 -30.37 -3.73
CA PRO A 179 17.06 -31.12 -3.30
C PRO A 179 18.34 -30.40 -3.77
N HIS A 180 19.42 -30.46 -2.99
CA HIS A 180 20.70 -29.91 -3.43
C HIS A 180 21.16 -30.65 -4.69
N PHE A 181 21.49 -29.92 -5.76
CA PHE A 181 21.83 -30.48 -7.08
C PHE A 181 20.68 -31.27 -7.74
N GLY A 182 19.43 -30.85 -7.51
CA GLY A 182 18.27 -31.33 -8.22
C GLY A 182 17.10 -30.34 -8.21
N GLU A 183 16.05 -30.71 -8.93
CA GLU A 183 14.83 -29.94 -9.12
C GLU A 183 13.61 -30.73 -8.61
N VAL A 184 12.55 -30.00 -8.25
CA VAL A 184 11.24 -30.58 -7.92
C VAL A 184 10.15 -29.85 -8.70
N SER A 185 9.40 -30.59 -9.51
CA SER A 185 8.21 -30.10 -10.20
C SER A 185 6.97 -30.55 -9.43
N VAL A 186 6.27 -29.58 -8.81
CA VAL A 186 5.05 -29.81 -8.03
C VAL A 186 3.84 -29.67 -8.96
N LYS A 187 3.02 -30.72 -9.06
CA LYS A 187 1.78 -30.68 -9.87
C LYS A 187 0.58 -30.21 -9.06
N ASP A 188 0.49 -30.62 -7.80
CA ASP A 188 -0.52 -30.18 -6.84
C ASP A 188 -0.01 -30.44 -5.41
N LEU A 189 -0.38 -29.56 -4.48
CA LEU A 189 -0.05 -29.64 -3.04
C LEU A 189 -1.21 -30.15 -2.19
N HIS A 190 -2.42 -30.23 -2.72
CA HIS A 190 -3.58 -30.77 -2.00
C HIS A 190 -3.48 -32.30 -1.82
N PRO A 191 -4.26 -32.90 -0.91
CA PRO A 191 -4.32 -34.35 -0.75
C PRO A 191 -4.64 -35.09 -2.06
N GLY A 192 -3.78 -36.03 -2.45
CA GLY A 192 -3.79 -36.71 -3.76
C GLY A 192 -2.88 -36.07 -4.81
N GLY A 193 -2.38 -34.86 -4.57
CA GLY A 193 -1.40 -34.16 -5.40
C GLY A 193 -0.02 -34.83 -5.40
N THR A 194 0.77 -34.56 -6.44
CA THR A 194 2.08 -35.20 -6.64
C THR A 194 3.20 -34.19 -6.88
N ALA A 195 4.38 -34.48 -6.33
CA ALA A 195 5.63 -33.76 -6.60
C ALA A 195 6.64 -34.74 -7.20
N HIS A 196 7.22 -34.38 -8.34
CA HIS A 196 8.21 -35.19 -9.06
C HIS A 196 9.61 -34.59 -8.88
N PHE A 197 10.61 -35.43 -8.59
CA PHE A 197 11.96 -35.04 -8.22
C PHE A 197 12.97 -35.58 -9.24
N GLN A 198 13.86 -34.70 -9.69
CA GLN A 198 14.90 -35.01 -10.66
C GLN A 198 16.25 -34.47 -10.17
N CYS A 199 17.34 -35.18 -10.42
CA CYS A 199 18.68 -34.67 -10.13
C CYS A 199 19.29 -33.98 -11.36
N HIS A 200 20.16 -32.99 -11.12
CA HIS A 200 20.97 -32.41 -12.17
C HIS A 200 21.99 -33.42 -12.70
N MET A 201 22.46 -33.22 -13.93
CA MET A 201 23.43 -34.11 -14.59
C MET A 201 24.68 -34.30 -13.71
N GLY A 202 25.12 -35.55 -13.54
CA GLY A 202 26.20 -35.92 -12.61
C GLY A 202 25.75 -36.30 -11.19
N TYR A 203 24.45 -36.36 -10.91
CA TYR A 203 23.91 -36.77 -9.61
C TYR A 203 22.79 -37.81 -9.80
N HIS A 204 22.72 -38.81 -8.91
CA HIS A 204 21.70 -39.87 -8.98
C HIS A 204 20.67 -39.69 -7.87
N LEU A 205 19.38 -39.80 -8.16
CA LEU A 205 18.32 -39.65 -7.16
C LEU A 205 18.34 -40.83 -6.17
N GLN A 206 18.45 -40.52 -4.87
CA GLN A 206 18.33 -41.47 -3.78
C GLN A 206 17.02 -41.21 -3.04
N GLY A 207 16.02 -42.04 -3.33
CA GLY A 207 14.65 -41.95 -2.80
C GLY A 207 13.62 -42.17 -3.91
N ASP A 208 12.36 -41.89 -3.63
CA ASP A 208 11.27 -42.02 -4.61
C ASP A 208 11.31 -40.85 -5.61
N THR A 209 11.12 -41.14 -6.90
CA THR A 209 11.08 -40.11 -7.96
C THR A 209 9.82 -39.26 -7.92
N THR A 210 8.75 -39.75 -7.29
CA THR A 210 7.46 -39.06 -7.22
C THR A 210 6.84 -39.28 -5.85
N LEU A 211 6.61 -38.19 -5.12
CA LEU A 211 5.92 -38.20 -3.82
C LEU A 211 4.45 -37.83 -4.01
N THR A 212 3.58 -38.44 -3.21
CA THR A 212 2.14 -38.13 -3.17
C THR A 212 1.79 -37.50 -1.83
N CYS A 213 0.97 -36.44 -1.84
CA CYS A 213 0.44 -35.81 -0.64
C CYS A 213 -0.69 -36.66 -0.06
N LEU A 214 -0.55 -37.11 1.19
CA LEU A 214 -1.53 -37.98 1.85
C LEU A 214 -2.62 -37.17 2.56
N ASN A 215 -3.85 -37.68 2.51
CA ASN A 215 -4.97 -37.10 3.26
C ASN A 215 -4.84 -37.45 4.76
N ALA A 216 -4.74 -36.42 5.60
CA ALA A 216 -4.66 -36.53 7.05
C ALA A 216 -5.21 -35.23 7.72
N SER A 217 -5.21 -35.20 9.06
CA SER A 217 -5.53 -34.00 9.85
C SER A 217 -4.55 -32.84 9.58
N LEU A 218 -3.29 -33.18 9.30
CA LEU A 218 -2.28 -32.35 8.67
C LEU A 218 -1.77 -33.11 7.43
N PRO A 219 -1.98 -32.64 6.20
CA PRO A 219 -1.49 -33.34 5.01
C PRO A 219 0.04 -33.45 5.00
N VAL A 220 0.55 -34.67 4.78
CA VAL A 220 1.99 -34.98 4.78
C VAL A 220 2.38 -35.77 3.53
N TRP A 221 3.64 -35.63 3.11
CA TRP A 221 4.19 -36.42 2.00
C TRP A 221 4.38 -37.89 2.39
N MET A 222 4.13 -38.79 1.44
CA MET A 222 4.17 -40.25 1.66
C MET A 222 5.52 -40.77 2.20
N THR A 223 6.64 -40.19 1.76
CA THR A 223 8.00 -40.53 2.23
C THR A 223 8.84 -39.26 2.38
N HIS A 224 10.07 -39.40 2.89
CA HIS A 224 11.00 -38.28 3.07
C HIS A 224 11.53 -37.77 1.73
N PHE A 225 11.87 -36.47 1.66
CA PHE A 225 12.36 -35.87 0.43
C PHE A 225 13.64 -36.57 -0.08
N PRO A 226 13.73 -36.90 -1.38
CA PRO A 226 14.88 -37.59 -1.94
C PRO A 226 16.12 -36.69 -1.99
N LEU A 227 17.30 -37.31 -2.04
CA LEU A 227 18.59 -36.62 -2.10
C LEU A 227 19.30 -36.89 -3.43
N CYS A 228 20.10 -35.94 -3.89
CA CYS A 228 20.99 -36.08 -5.05
C CYS A 228 22.46 -36.13 -4.57
N PRO A 229 22.99 -37.29 -4.17
CA PRO A 229 24.43 -37.46 -3.92
C PRO A 229 25.27 -37.37 -5.20
N ASN A 230 26.48 -36.85 -5.05
CA ASN A 230 27.42 -36.55 -6.13
C ASN A 230 27.97 -37.82 -6.80
N SER A 231 27.78 -37.97 -8.12
CA SER A 231 28.56 -38.92 -8.92
C SER A 231 29.89 -38.30 -9.29
N THR A 232 30.97 -38.78 -8.68
CA THR A 232 32.33 -38.35 -9.01
C THR A 232 32.75 -38.85 -10.40
N LEU A 233 32.25 -38.25 -11.48
CA LEU A 233 32.85 -38.07 -12.80
C LEU A 233 31.81 -37.43 -13.77
N ASP A 234 31.81 -36.10 -13.89
CA ASP A 234 32.25 -35.46 -15.15
C ASP A 234 32.57 -33.97 -14.92
N ARG A 235 33.59 -33.44 -15.61
CA ARG A 235 33.92 -31.99 -15.65
C ARG A 235 33.50 -31.35 -16.99
N SER A 236 32.67 -32.07 -17.73
CA SER A 236 32.17 -31.74 -19.05
C SER A 236 30.66 -31.94 -19.06
N CYS A 237 29.90 -30.85 -19.13
CA CYS A 237 28.47 -30.91 -19.40
C CYS A 237 28.25 -31.07 -20.90
N SER A 238 27.31 -31.93 -21.31
CA SER A 238 26.95 -32.13 -22.71
C SER A 238 25.44 -32.19 -22.84
N TRP A 239 24.89 -31.44 -23.80
CA TRP A 239 23.49 -31.41 -24.16
C TRP A 239 23.33 -31.83 -25.62
N SER A 240 22.22 -32.52 -25.92
CA SER A 240 21.82 -32.93 -27.27
C SER A 240 20.46 -32.34 -27.57
N LEU A 241 20.37 -31.58 -28.64
CA LEU A 241 19.15 -30.98 -29.18
C LEU A 241 18.79 -31.75 -30.46
N GLU A 242 17.55 -32.18 -30.57
CA GLU A 242 17.03 -32.95 -31.71
C GLU A 242 15.67 -32.40 -32.14
N ALA A 243 15.54 -32.08 -33.43
CA ALA A 243 14.32 -31.64 -34.09
C ALA A 243 13.75 -32.76 -34.99
N PRO A 244 12.47 -32.67 -35.38
CA PRO A 244 11.88 -33.48 -36.44
C PRO A 244 12.72 -33.54 -37.74
N ASN A 245 12.71 -34.71 -38.39
CA ASN A 245 13.43 -34.93 -39.64
C ASN A 245 12.96 -33.98 -40.75
N GLY A 246 13.89 -33.21 -41.32
CA GLY A 246 13.62 -32.20 -42.35
C GLY A 246 13.74 -30.76 -41.85
N GLN A 247 13.82 -30.55 -40.53
CA GLN A 247 14.07 -29.25 -39.92
C GLN A 247 15.57 -29.02 -39.65
N ARG A 248 15.93 -27.75 -39.44
CA ARG A 248 17.22 -27.31 -38.91
C ARG A 248 17.00 -26.64 -37.55
N LEU A 249 18.06 -26.59 -36.74
CA LEU A 249 18.10 -25.87 -35.48
C LEU A 249 18.86 -24.56 -35.67
N HIS A 250 18.28 -23.46 -35.22
CA HIS A 250 18.94 -22.18 -35.10
C HIS A 250 19.16 -21.88 -33.61
N LEU A 251 20.37 -21.47 -33.23
CA LEU A 251 20.76 -21.26 -31.84
C LEU A 251 21.37 -19.88 -31.67
N HIS A 252 20.77 -19.01 -30.86
CA HIS A 252 21.32 -17.70 -30.56
C HIS A 252 21.95 -17.69 -29.17
N LEU A 253 23.08 -17.01 -29.05
CA LEU A 253 23.93 -17.01 -27.86
C LEU A 253 23.80 -15.65 -27.15
N GLU A 254 22.72 -15.45 -26.40
CA GLU A 254 22.30 -14.15 -25.86
C GLU A 254 23.25 -13.59 -24.80
N ARG A 255 23.90 -14.46 -24.02
CA ARG A 255 24.89 -14.08 -23.01
C ARG A 255 25.98 -15.12 -22.97
N MET A 256 27.23 -14.72 -23.01
CA MET A 256 28.36 -15.65 -22.88
C MET A 256 29.51 -14.95 -22.14
N VAL A 257 29.69 -15.31 -20.88
CA VAL A 257 30.82 -14.90 -20.04
C VAL A 257 31.54 -16.17 -19.60
N LEU A 258 32.58 -16.55 -20.33
CA LEU A 258 33.38 -17.74 -20.05
C LEU A 258 34.64 -17.36 -19.27
N GLY A 259 35.05 -18.21 -18.33
CA GLY A 259 36.34 -18.08 -17.68
C GLY A 259 37.50 -18.32 -18.66
N PRO A 260 38.73 -17.88 -18.32
CA PRO A 260 39.90 -18.04 -19.20
C PRO A 260 40.29 -19.49 -19.46
N THR A 261 39.77 -20.44 -18.68
CA THR A 261 39.95 -21.89 -18.77
C THR A 261 38.70 -22.63 -19.25
N ASP A 262 37.56 -21.95 -19.38
CA ASP A 262 36.28 -22.55 -19.77
C ASP A 262 36.18 -22.66 -21.29
N ARG A 263 35.55 -23.74 -21.77
CA ARG A 263 35.36 -23.97 -23.21
C ARG A 263 33.94 -24.41 -23.53
N LEU A 264 33.32 -23.73 -24.50
CA LEU A 264 32.03 -24.06 -25.08
C LEU A 264 32.22 -24.45 -26.55
N VAL A 265 31.66 -25.59 -26.97
CA VAL A 265 31.74 -26.10 -28.34
C VAL A 265 30.35 -26.54 -28.81
N LEU A 266 29.94 -26.11 -30.00
CA LEU A 266 28.69 -26.50 -30.66
C LEU A 266 28.99 -27.31 -31.93
N TRP A 267 28.28 -28.42 -32.11
CA TRP A 267 28.42 -29.36 -33.22
C TRP A 267 27.09 -29.55 -33.94
N SER A 268 27.08 -29.48 -35.27
CA SER A 268 25.93 -29.77 -36.14
C SER A 268 25.70 -31.27 -36.30
N GLY A 269 25.47 -31.96 -35.18
CA GLY A 269 25.15 -33.37 -35.13
C GLY A 269 25.53 -34.02 -33.80
N LEU A 270 25.10 -35.27 -33.62
CA LEU A 270 25.35 -36.07 -32.41
C LEU A 270 26.62 -36.93 -32.50
N ASP A 271 27.30 -36.95 -33.65
CA ASP A 271 28.52 -37.72 -33.85
C ASP A 271 29.77 -36.86 -33.63
N ALA A 272 30.84 -37.46 -33.11
CA ALA A 272 32.10 -36.77 -32.84
C ALA A 272 32.87 -36.30 -34.12
N GLY A 273 32.35 -36.60 -35.30
CA GLY A 273 32.83 -36.12 -36.61
C GLY A 273 31.91 -35.11 -37.29
N SER A 274 30.89 -34.59 -36.59
CA SER A 274 29.96 -33.58 -37.12
C SER A 274 30.68 -32.23 -37.39
N VAL A 275 30.06 -31.34 -38.16
CA VAL A 275 30.62 -29.99 -38.40
C VAL A 275 30.61 -29.17 -37.10
N VAL A 276 31.71 -28.50 -36.76
CA VAL A 276 31.76 -27.58 -35.62
C VAL A 276 31.16 -26.25 -36.01
N LEU A 277 30.08 -25.85 -35.34
CA LEU A 277 29.38 -24.58 -35.57
C LEU A 277 30.04 -23.42 -34.81
N PHE A 278 30.50 -23.68 -33.58
CA PHE A 278 31.18 -22.69 -32.74
C PHE A 278 32.14 -23.38 -31.76
N ASP A 279 33.25 -22.73 -31.42
CA ASP A 279 34.27 -23.22 -30.51
C ASP A 279 34.98 -22.04 -29.84
N SER A 280 34.64 -21.74 -28.58
CA SER A 280 35.20 -20.58 -27.85
C SER A 280 36.72 -20.64 -27.72
N GLY A 281 37.30 -21.86 -27.73
CA GLY A 281 38.74 -22.08 -27.67
C GLY A 281 39.52 -21.61 -28.90
N ARG A 282 38.84 -21.18 -29.98
CA ARG A 282 39.46 -20.63 -31.19
C ARG A 282 39.55 -19.09 -31.17
N GLY A 283 39.03 -18.42 -30.13
CA GLY A 283 39.14 -16.97 -29.97
C GLY A 283 38.33 -16.15 -30.98
N GLY A 284 37.26 -16.72 -31.54
CA GLY A 284 36.32 -15.97 -32.38
C GLY A 284 35.34 -15.15 -31.53
N PRO A 285 34.84 -13.99 -32.04
CA PRO A 285 33.72 -13.30 -31.42
C PRO A 285 32.46 -14.18 -31.44
N ILE A 286 31.54 -13.93 -30.52
CA ILE A 286 30.23 -14.59 -30.50
C ILE A 286 29.48 -14.14 -31.77
N PRO A 287 28.98 -15.06 -32.62
CA PRO A 287 28.15 -14.67 -33.75
C PRO A 287 26.82 -14.13 -33.22
N PHE A 288 26.57 -12.83 -33.43
CA PHE A 288 25.34 -12.16 -33.01
C PHE A 288 24.12 -12.73 -33.73
N GLU A 289 24.29 -13.08 -35.02
CA GLU A 289 23.36 -13.84 -35.86
C GLU A 289 23.01 -15.23 -35.33
N GLY A 290 23.73 -15.76 -34.32
CA GLY A 290 23.58 -17.13 -33.84
C GLY A 290 24.33 -18.16 -34.70
N VAL A 291 23.96 -19.43 -34.59
CA VAL A 291 24.49 -20.53 -35.40
C VAL A 291 23.37 -21.47 -35.88
N ILE A 292 23.42 -21.83 -37.17
CA ILE A 292 22.44 -22.69 -37.83
C ILE A 292 23.06 -24.07 -38.09
N SER A 293 22.32 -25.14 -37.77
CA SER A 293 22.75 -26.52 -38.04
C SER A 293 22.48 -26.95 -39.49
N GLU A 294 23.32 -27.84 -40.02
CA GLU A 294 23.13 -28.40 -41.36
C GLU A 294 21.93 -29.36 -41.44
N GLY A 295 21.63 -30.03 -40.32
CA GLY A 295 20.55 -31.02 -40.16
C GLY A 295 19.83 -30.92 -38.80
N PRO A 296 19.00 -31.91 -38.43
CA PRO A 296 18.03 -31.76 -37.34
C PRO A 296 18.60 -31.88 -35.92
N ALA A 297 19.92 -32.06 -35.74
CA ALA A 297 20.49 -32.29 -34.43
C ALA A 297 21.73 -31.44 -34.15
N VAL A 298 21.88 -31.00 -32.90
CA VAL A 298 23.03 -30.24 -32.40
C VAL A 298 23.50 -30.79 -31.07
N ARG A 299 24.82 -30.93 -30.88
CA ARG A 299 25.44 -31.18 -29.58
C ARG A 299 26.10 -29.91 -29.07
N VAL A 300 25.78 -29.53 -27.83
CA VAL A 300 26.45 -28.47 -27.08
C VAL A 300 27.32 -29.12 -26.01
N GLN A 301 28.58 -28.74 -25.90
CA GLN A 301 29.51 -29.23 -24.88
C GLN A 301 30.17 -28.06 -24.14
N PHE A 302 30.07 -28.06 -22.81
CA PHE A 302 30.72 -27.10 -21.93
C PHE A 302 31.70 -27.80 -21.00
N ILE A 303 32.94 -27.32 -20.96
CA ILE A 303 34.03 -27.89 -20.16
C ILE A 303 34.56 -26.79 -19.24
N THR A 304 34.61 -27.07 -17.94
CA THR A 304 35.11 -26.12 -16.92
C THR A 304 36.02 -26.81 -15.92
N ASP A 305 37.01 -26.08 -15.39
CA ASP A 305 37.87 -26.53 -14.30
C ASP A 305 37.43 -26.02 -12.91
N GLN A 306 36.49 -25.05 -12.85
CA GLN A 306 36.06 -24.35 -11.64
C GLN A 306 34.52 -24.22 -11.54
N PRO A 307 33.83 -25.09 -10.79
CA PRO A 307 32.37 -25.15 -10.78
C PRO A 307 31.65 -23.96 -10.10
N ASN A 308 32.36 -23.12 -9.34
CA ASN A 308 31.77 -22.03 -8.53
C ASN A 308 32.41 -20.66 -8.86
N SER A 309 32.48 -20.30 -10.13
CA SER A 309 32.80 -18.94 -10.56
C SER A 309 31.50 -18.12 -10.63
N HIS A 310 31.32 -17.18 -9.68
CA HIS A 310 30.07 -16.42 -9.52
C HIS A 310 29.67 -15.51 -10.70
N ASN A 311 30.54 -15.33 -11.69
CA ASN A 311 30.34 -14.45 -12.84
C ASN A 311 30.47 -15.15 -14.20
N THR A 312 30.63 -16.48 -14.26
CA THR A 312 30.71 -17.20 -15.54
C THR A 312 29.44 -18.00 -15.83
N GLY A 313 28.99 -17.94 -17.08
CA GLY A 313 27.77 -18.57 -17.54
C GLY A 313 27.48 -18.25 -19.00
N PHE A 314 26.58 -19.02 -19.59
CA PHE A 314 26.08 -18.79 -20.93
C PHE A 314 24.56 -19.02 -20.99
N ASN A 315 23.89 -18.26 -21.84
CA ASN A 315 22.50 -18.44 -22.21
C ASN A 315 22.42 -18.74 -23.71
N ILE A 316 21.75 -19.82 -24.08
CA ILE A 316 21.53 -20.25 -25.47
C ILE A 316 20.06 -20.56 -25.64
N ARG A 317 19.38 -19.74 -26.44
CA ARG A 317 18.05 -20.01 -26.98
C ARG A 317 18.17 -20.82 -28.27
N TYR A 318 17.19 -21.66 -28.56
CA TYR A 318 17.15 -22.43 -29.79
C TYR A 318 15.73 -22.54 -30.34
N GLU A 319 15.62 -22.59 -31.66
CA GLU A 319 14.38 -22.79 -32.41
C GLU A 319 14.59 -23.85 -33.51
N ALA A 320 13.50 -24.48 -33.93
CA ALA A 320 13.50 -25.46 -35.03
C ALA A 320 12.65 -24.93 -36.19
N PHE A 321 13.20 -24.92 -37.40
CA PHE A 321 12.57 -24.33 -38.58
C PHE A 321 12.63 -25.26 -39.80
N GLU A 322 11.66 -25.17 -40.71
CA GLU A 322 11.61 -26.04 -41.90
C GLU A 322 12.57 -25.57 -43.00
N LYS A 323 12.98 -26.52 -43.85
CA LYS A 323 13.92 -26.25 -44.93
C LYS A 323 13.20 -25.65 -46.14
N GLY A 324 13.32 -24.34 -46.34
CA GLY A 324 12.79 -23.66 -47.53
C GLY A 324 12.35 -22.20 -47.32
N HIS A 325 12.46 -21.69 -46.10
CA HIS A 325 12.20 -20.31 -45.72
C HIS A 325 13.34 -19.78 -44.83
N CYS A 326 13.39 -18.47 -44.59
CA CYS A 326 14.29 -17.89 -43.60
C CYS A 326 13.77 -18.17 -42.17
N TYR A 327 14.64 -18.09 -41.17
CA TYR A 327 14.25 -18.23 -39.76
C TYR A 327 13.49 -16.97 -39.29
N GLU A 328 12.72 -17.07 -38.19
CA GLU A 328 11.96 -15.94 -37.66
C GLU A 328 12.90 -14.93 -36.97
N PRO A 329 12.99 -13.67 -37.43
CA PRO A 329 13.91 -12.71 -36.86
C PRO A 329 13.63 -12.44 -35.38
N TYR A 330 14.67 -12.08 -34.63
CA TYR A 330 14.52 -11.72 -33.23
C TYR A 330 15.27 -10.44 -32.88
N ILE A 331 14.61 -9.61 -32.08
CA ILE A 331 15.13 -8.36 -31.57
C ILE A 331 14.87 -8.27 -30.07
N GLN A 332 15.87 -7.85 -29.30
CA GLN A 332 15.72 -7.57 -27.87
C GLN A 332 15.29 -6.10 -27.69
N ASN A 333 14.35 -5.84 -26.77
CA ASN A 333 13.81 -4.50 -26.50
C ASN A 333 13.24 -3.81 -27.76
N GLY A 334 12.48 -4.57 -28.54
CA GLY A 334 11.83 -4.10 -29.75
C GLY A 334 10.84 -5.12 -30.31
N ASN A 335 10.24 -4.73 -31.44
CA ASN A 335 9.29 -5.50 -32.20
C ASN A 335 9.62 -5.39 -33.70
N PHE A 336 9.05 -6.26 -34.53
CA PHE A 336 9.20 -6.22 -35.97
C PHE A 336 7.86 -6.43 -36.69
N SER A 337 7.83 -6.03 -37.96
CA SER A 337 6.70 -6.23 -38.86
C SER A 337 7.18 -6.93 -40.12
N THR A 338 6.47 -7.98 -40.54
CA THR A 338 6.81 -8.78 -41.72
C THR A 338 5.78 -8.58 -42.84
N THR A 339 6.23 -8.65 -44.09
CA THR A 339 5.33 -8.70 -45.26
C THR A 339 4.68 -10.06 -45.50
N ASP A 340 5.27 -11.15 -44.97
CA ASP A 340 4.75 -12.51 -45.07
C ASP A 340 5.15 -13.33 -43.82
N LEU A 341 4.15 -13.96 -43.18
CA LEU A 341 4.31 -14.78 -41.97
C LEU A 341 4.97 -16.15 -42.24
N THR A 342 5.14 -16.53 -43.51
CA THR A 342 5.82 -17.78 -43.90
C THR A 342 7.32 -17.61 -44.09
N TYR A 343 7.84 -16.37 -43.96
CA TYR A 343 9.27 -16.02 -44.09
C TYR A 343 9.95 -16.57 -45.36
N GLY A 344 9.18 -16.71 -46.45
CA GLY A 344 9.66 -17.16 -47.75
C GLY A 344 10.63 -16.19 -48.45
N VAL A 345 11.22 -16.64 -49.55
CA VAL A 345 12.17 -15.81 -50.33
C VAL A 345 11.44 -14.61 -50.95
N GLY A 346 11.95 -13.41 -50.69
CA GLY A 346 11.34 -12.12 -51.01
C GLY A 346 10.54 -11.49 -49.86
N THR A 347 10.44 -12.14 -48.70
CA THR A 347 9.88 -11.52 -47.49
C THR A 347 10.77 -10.41 -46.98
N VAL A 348 10.17 -9.26 -46.66
CA VAL A 348 10.83 -8.11 -46.04
C VAL A 348 10.35 -7.96 -44.60
N VAL A 349 11.28 -7.71 -43.69
CA VAL A 349 11.01 -7.49 -42.26
C VAL A 349 11.55 -6.12 -41.85
N GLN A 350 10.73 -5.31 -41.18
CA GLN A 350 11.08 -3.98 -40.67
C GLN A 350 11.03 -3.96 -39.14
N PHE A 351 12.10 -3.45 -38.51
CA PHE A 351 12.29 -3.40 -37.07
C PHE A 351 11.91 -2.05 -36.45
N THR A 352 11.46 -2.09 -35.20
CA THR A 352 11.09 -0.94 -34.37
C THR A 352 11.49 -1.21 -32.92
N CYS A 353 12.19 -0.28 -32.26
CA CYS A 353 12.54 -0.45 -30.84
C CYS A 353 11.38 -0.12 -29.90
N ASP A 354 11.44 -0.67 -28.69
CA ASP A 354 10.49 -0.36 -27.61
C ASP A 354 10.68 1.08 -27.09
N PRO A 355 9.67 1.67 -26.42
CA PRO A 355 9.77 3.03 -25.89
C PRO A 355 10.94 3.21 -24.90
N GLY A 356 11.86 4.12 -25.24
CA GLY A 356 13.09 4.37 -24.47
C GLY A 356 14.34 3.70 -25.06
N HIS A 357 14.17 2.79 -26.01
CA HIS A 357 15.25 2.17 -26.79
C HIS A 357 15.33 2.76 -28.20
N SER A 358 16.50 2.64 -28.83
CA SER A 358 16.70 3.05 -30.22
C SER A 358 17.75 2.19 -30.94
N LEU A 359 17.72 2.22 -32.27
CA LEU A 359 18.57 1.40 -33.15
C LEU A 359 20.01 1.93 -33.12
N GLU A 360 20.92 1.21 -32.46
CA GLU A 360 22.34 1.59 -32.39
C GLU A 360 23.14 1.00 -33.58
N GLN A 361 22.83 -0.24 -33.96
CA GLN A 361 23.61 -1.04 -34.91
C GLN A 361 22.68 -1.90 -35.78
N GLY A 362 23.08 -2.18 -37.02
CA GLY A 362 22.32 -2.98 -38.00
C GLY A 362 21.31 -2.17 -38.83
N PRO A 363 20.77 -2.75 -39.92
CA PRO A 363 19.76 -2.12 -40.76
C PRO A 363 18.36 -2.14 -40.10
N PRO A 364 17.52 -1.11 -40.34
CA PRO A 364 16.13 -1.12 -39.86
C PRO A 364 15.21 -2.08 -40.64
N VAL A 365 15.71 -2.67 -41.75
CA VAL A 365 14.95 -3.53 -42.66
C VAL A 365 15.86 -4.62 -43.24
N ILE A 366 15.40 -5.87 -43.24
CA ILE A 366 16.08 -7.02 -43.87
C ILE A 366 15.16 -7.75 -44.86
N GLU A 367 15.75 -8.50 -45.80
CA GLU A 367 15.04 -9.25 -46.85
C GLU A 367 15.54 -10.71 -46.91
N CYS A 368 14.61 -11.67 -46.99
CA CYS A 368 14.93 -13.09 -47.14
C CYS A 368 15.33 -13.39 -48.60
N ILE A 369 16.59 -13.70 -48.83
CA ILE A 369 17.16 -13.90 -50.18
C ILE A 369 17.56 -15.36 -50.42
N ASN A 370 17.95 -15.66 -51.68
CA ASN A 370 18.40 -16.97 -52.19
C ASN A 370 17.33 -18.09 -52.25
N THR A 371 16.98 -18.49 -53.47
CA THR A 371 15.96 -19.54 -53.74
C THR A 371 16.43 -20.98 -53.51
N ARG A 372 17.69 -21.24 -53.14
CA ARG A 372 18.23 -22.61 -52.96
C ARG A 372 18.53 -22.97 -51.51
N ASP A 373 18.92 -21.98 -50.72
CA ASP A 373 19.21 -22.10 -49.29
C ASP A 373 18.90 -20.70 -48.71
N PRO A 374 17.65 -20.43 -48.32
CA PRO A 374 17.22 -19.08 -47.94
C PRO A 374 17.93 -18.55 -46.70
N TYR A 375 18.31 -17.28 -46.73
CA TYR A 375 18.94 -16.58 -45.60
C TYR A 375 18.62 -15.07 -45.66
N TRP A 376 18.67 -14.38 -44.52
CA TRP A 376 18.49 -12.92 -44.47
C TRP A 376 19.69 -12.22 -45.10
N ASN A 377 19.44 -11.18 -45.89
CA ASN A 377 20.48 -10.45 -46.62
C ASN A 377 21.48 -9.68 -45.73
N ASP A 378 21.11 -9.40 -44.49
CA ASP A 378 21.83 -8.62 -43.48
C ASP A 378 21.28 -9.02 -42.09
N THR A 379 21.92 -8.57 -41.01
CA THR A 379 21.60 -9.00 -39.63
C THR A 379 20.45 -8.19 -39.00
N GLU A 380 19.82 -8.73 -37.96
CA GLU A 380 18.89 -7.96 -37.13
C GLU A 380 19.63 -6.80 -36.43
N PRO A 381 18.94 -5.66 -36.21
CA PRO A 381 19.52 -4.53 -35.51
C PRO A 381 19.41 -4.65 -33.99
N LEU A 382 20.27 -3.90 -33.28
CA LEU A 382 20.32 -3.89 -31.82
C LEU A 382 19.63 -2.64 -31.25
N CYS A 383 18.55 -2.86 -30.48
CA CYS A 383 17.84 -1.82 -29.74
C CYS A 383 18.42 -1.64 -28.33
N LYS A 384 18.87 -0.42 -28.00
CA LYS A 384 19.46 -0.06 -26.70
C LYS A 384 18.94 1.26 -26.16
N ALA A 385 18.91 1.37 -24.83
CA ALA A 385 18.73 2.62 -24.12
C ALA A 385 19.99 3.48 -24.27
N LEU A 386 19.87 4.63 -24.95
CA LEU A 386 21.00 5.53 -25.20
C LEU A 386 21.26 6.50 -24.04
N CYS A 387 22.54 6.80 -23.85
CA CYS A 387 23.02 7.85 -22.97
C CYS A 387 22.75 9.24 -23.60
N GLY A 388 21.65 9.88 -23.19
CA GLY A 388 21.25 11.21 -23.63
C GLY A 388 20.50 11.28 -24.97
N GLY A 389 20.11 12.50 -25.36
CA GLY A 389 19.42 12.79 -26.63
C GLY A 389 18.41 13.93 -26.54
N ASP A 390 17.90 14.36 -27.70
CA ASP A 390 16.86 15.40 -27.82
C ASP A 390 15.48 14.75 -28.03
N LEU A 391 14.55 15.05 -27.12
CA LEU A 391 13.22 14.42 -27.02
C LEU A 391 12.13 15.47 -27.25
N SER A 392 11.40 15.34 -28.37
CA SER A 392 10.41 16.32 -28.85
C SER A 392 9.00 15.73 -29.02
N GLY A 393 8.72 14.60 -28.37
CA GLY A 393 7.41 13.94 -28.39
C GLY A 393 6.45 14.48 -27.32
N PRO A 394 5.13 14.28 -27.47
CA PRO A 394 4.15 14.59 -26.42
C PRO A 394 4.27 13.67 -25.20
N SER A 395 4.97 12.53 -25.33
CA SER A 395 5.31 11.63 -24.24
C SER A 395 6.44 10.70 -24.65
N GLY A 396 7.16 10.15 -23.67
CA GLY A 396 8.15 9.12 -23.90
C GLY A 396 8.72 8.54 -22.61
N VAL A 397 9.68 7.64 -22.77
CA VAL A 397 10.35 6.91 -21.68
C VAL A 397 11.83 7.24 -21.74
N ILE A 398 12.43 7.51 -20.59
CA ILE A 398 13.87 7.68 -20.39
C ILE A 398 14.33 6.56 -19.46
N LEU A 399 15.34 5.83 -19.91
CA LEU A 399 15.91 4.67 -19.23
C LEU A 399 17.38 4.95 -18.92
N SER A 400 17.92 4.32 -17.88
CA SER A 400 19.37 4.32 -17.66
C SER A 400 20.11 3.65 -18.83
N PRO A 401 21.37 4.05 -19.14
CA PRO A 401 22.15 3.44 -20.20
C PRO A 401 22.22 1.91 -20.08
N ASN A 402 22.08 1.20 -21.19
CA ASN A 402 22.05 -0.27 -21.28
C ASN A 402 20.86 -1.01 -20.60
N TRP A 403 19.85 -0.31 -20.08
CA TRP A 403 18.66 -0.93 -19.49
C TRP A 403 18.03 -2.01 -20.41
N PRO A 404 17.68 -3.22 -19.90
CA PRO A 404 17.55 -3.60 -18.48
C PRO A 404 18.83 -4.10 -17.79
N GLU A 405 19.98 -4.10 -18.47
CA GLU A 405 21.26 -4.35 -17.80
C GLU A 405 21.70 -3.12 -16.99
N TRP A 406 22.53 -3.34 -15.97
CA TRP A 406 23.06 -2.27 -15.14
C TRP A 406 23.89 -1.25 -15.96
N TYR A 407 23.78 0.02 -15.61
CA TYR A 407 24.48 1.11 -16.29
C TYR A 407 26.02 1.02 -16.12
N GLY A 408 26.73 1.71 -17.02
CA GLY A 408 28.19 1.73 -17.07
C GLY A 408 28.85 2.61 -16.01
N GLU A 409 30.15 2.40 -15.80
CA GLU A 409 31.02 3.27 -15.00
C GLU A 409 31.52 4.44 -15.87
N GLY A 410 31.45 5.67 -15.37
CA GLY A 410 31.87 6.88 -16.08
C GLY A 410 30.92 7.38 -17.19
N GLU A 411 29.65 7.00 -17.13
CA GLU A 411 28.59 7.51 -18.01
C GLU A 411 28.28 8.99 -17.69
N ASP A 412 28.15 9.82 -18.74
CA ASP A 412 27.83 11.25 -18.65
C ASP A 412 26.71 11.56 -19.65
N CYS A 413 25.46 11.45 -19.20
CA CYS A 413 24.27 11.47 -20.05
C CYS A 413 23.44 12.72 -19.84
N SER A 414 22.89 13.27 -20.94
CA SER A 414 22.00 14.43 -20.90
C SER A 414 20.84 14.27 -21.87
N TRP A 415 19.62 14.20 -21.34
CA TRP A 415 18.37 14.16 -22.10
C TRP A 415 17.70 15.53 -22.04
N ARG A 416 17.47 16.16 -23.20
CA ARG A 416 16.77 17.44 -23.32
C ARG A 416 15.36 17.18 -23.86
N ILE A 417 14.35 17.50 -23.06
CA ILE A 417 12.94 17.36 -23.39
C ILE A 417 12.38 18.74 -23.76
N HIS A 418 11.76 18.85 -24.92
CA HIS A 418 11.04 20.03 -25.37
C HIS A 418 9.61 19.64 -25.76
N VAL A 419 8.61 20.17 -25.05
CA VAL A 419 7.19 20.06 -25.40
C VAL A 419 6.67 21.38 -25.99
N GLY A 420 5.44 21.40 -26.51
CA GLY A 420 4.87 22.62 -27.10
C GLY A 420 4.88 23.83 -26.14
N GLU A 421 5.07 25.03 -26.69
CA GLU A 421 5.22 26.31 -25.97
C GLU A 421 4.13 26.64 -24.94
N ASP A 422 2.92 26.07 -25.08
CA ASP A 422 1.79 26.23 -24.15
C ASP A 422 1.62 25.07 -23.14
N LYS A 423 2.56 24.12 -23.16
CA LYS A 423 2.61 22.92 -22.33
C LYS A 423 3.74 23.02 -21.30
N ARG A 424 3.86 21.95 -20.52
CA ARG A 424 4.90 21.69 -19.54
C ARG A 424 5.03 20.18 -19.37
N VAL A 425 6.20 19.73 -18.92
CA VAL A 425 6.53 18.31 -18.77
C VAL A 425 6.08 17.82 -17.39
N LEU A 426 5.27 16.77 -17.34
CA LEU A 426 5.08 15.96 -16.14
C LEU A 426 5.99 14.74 -16.23
N LEU A 427 6.84 14.57 -15.21
CA LEU A 427 7.65 13.38 -15.01
C LEU A 427 6.97 12.44 -14.02
N ASP A 428 6.97 11.16 -14.36
CA ASP A 428 6.53 10.03 -13.53
C ASP A 428 7.74 9.09 -13.35
N VAL A 429 8.44 9.25 -12.23
CA VAL A 429 9.64 8.48 -11.89
C VAL A 429 9.17 7.17 -11.26
N GLN A 430 9.19 6.10 -12.05
CA GLN A 430 8.69 4.79 -11.64
C GLN A 430 9.75 3.95 -10.91
N LEU A 431 11.02 4.14 -11.29
CA LEU A 431 12.16 3.52 -10.63
C LEU A 431 13.32 4.51 -10.61
N LEU A 432 13.98 4.64 -9.46
CA LEU A 432 15.22 5.40 -9.32
C LEU A 432 16.06 4.73 -8.24
N ASN A 433 16.97 3.85 -8.68
CA ASN A 433 17.89 3.08 -7.83
C ASN A 433 19.33 3.26 -8.33
N LEU A 434 19.95 4.35 -7.88
CA LEU A 434 21.33 4.72 -8.18
C LEU A 434 22.27 4.22 -7.07
N SER A 435 23.58 4.22 -7.31
CA SER A 435 24.55 4.10 -6.21
C SER A 435 24.58 5.38 -5.36
N ASP A 436 25.13 5.29 -4.15
CA ASP A 436 25.36 6.43 -3.25
C ASP A 436 26.40 7.44 -3.80
N SER A 437 27.18 7.02 -4.81
CA SER A 437 28.17 7.85 -5.54
C SER A 437 27.64 8.51 -6.80
N ASP A 438 26.55 8.00 -7.37
CA ASP A 438 26.02 8.44 -8.67
C ASP A 438 24.96 9.51 -8.49
N MET A 439 24.81 10.41 -9.48
CA MET A 439 23.90 11.54 -9.37
C MET A 439 23.03 11.72 -10.61
N LEU A 440 21.72 11.81 -10.40
CA LEU A 440 20.74 12.27 -11.40
C LEU A 440 20.20 13.65 -11.01
N THR A 441 20.31 14.61 -11.92
CA THR A 441 19.87 16.00 -11.73
C THR A 441 18.74 16.33 -12.71
N ILE A 442 17.68 16.96 -12.22
CA ILE A 442 16.54 17.41 -13.03
C ILE A 442 16.50 18.94 -13.04
N LEU A 443 16.57 19.51 -14.24
CA LEU A 443 16.68 20.95 -14.53
C LEU A 443 15.46 21.41 -15.34
N ASP A 444 14.76 22.43 -14.86
CA ASP A 444 13.60 23.06 -15.51
C ASP A 444 14.01 24.42 -16.08
N GLY A 445 13.82 24.61 -17.37
CA GLY A 445 14.28 25.78 -18.14
C GLY A 445 15.23 25.41 -19.28
N ASP A 446 15.42 26.36 -20.18
CA ASP A 446 16.40 26.31 -21.27
C ASP A 446 17.85 26.34 -20.76
N GLU A 447 18.82 26.07 -21.63
CA GLU A 447 20.27 26.07 -21.28
C GLU A 447 20.76 27.40 -20.65
N VAL A 448 19.99 28.49 -20.78
CA VAL A 448 20.34 29.83 -20.27
C VAL A 448 19.68 30.13 -18.92
N THR A 449 18.49 29.59 -18.63
CA THR A 449 17.71 29.89 -17.42
C THR A 449 17.35 28.68 -16.56
N THR A 450 18.12 27.59 -16.67
CA THR A 450 17.93 26.36 -15.85
C THR A 450 17.78 26.62 -14.35
N ARG A 451 16.76 25.97 -13.77
CA ARG A 451 16.56 25.81 -12.32
C ARG A 451 16.61 24.33 -11.97
N ILE A 452 17.43 23.95 -10.99
CA ILE A 452 17.39 22.60 -10.41
C ILE A 452 16.05 22.39 -9.70
N LEU A 453 15.27 21.40 -10.15
CA LEU A 453 14.07 20.92 -9.45
C LEU A 453 14.42 19.86 -8.40
N GLY A 454 15.40 19.02 -8.68
CA GLY A 454 15.86 17.97 -7.78
C GLY A 454 17.23 17.41 -8.15
N GLN A 455 17.93 16.90 -7.15
CA GLN A 455 19.14 16.08 -7.28
C GLN A 455 18.91 14.81 -6.48
N PHE A 456 19.21 13.66 -7.09
CA PHE A 456 18.91 12.35 -6.56
C PHE A 456 20.17 11.49 -6.56
N VAL A 457 20.35 10.75 -5.47
CA VAL A 457 21.44 9.82 -5.18
C VAL A 457 20.85 8.62 -4.44
N GLY A 458 21.42 7.43 -4.57
CA GLY A 458 20.86 6.22 -3.96
C GLY A 458 19.49 5.81 -4.52
N GLY A 459 18.73 5.07 -3.71
CA GLY A 459 17.37 4.61 -4.03
C GLY A 459 16.26 5.52 -3.47
N THR A 460 15.22 5.78 -4.27
CA THR A 460 14.03 6.53 -3.84
C THR A 460 12.72 5.84 -4.23
N SER A 461 11.65 6.08 -3.46
CA SER A 461 10.29 5.61 -3.77
C SER A 461 9.71 6.32 -5.00
N PRO A 462 8.84 5.68 -5.81
CA PRO A 462 8.27 6.31 -7.01
C PRO A 462 7.57 7.65 -6.71
N PHE A 463 7.74 8.64 -7.59
CA PHE A 463 7.17 9.99 -7.41
C PHE A 463 6.88 10.69 -8.73
N LYS A 464 6.04 11.74 -8.69
CA LYS A 464 5.69 12.57 -9.85
C LYS A 464 6.06 14.04 -9.61
N MET A 465 6.50 14.73 -10.65
CA MET A 465 6.90 16.15 -10.59
C MET A 465 6.65 16.86 -11.93
N SER A 466 6.24 18.13 -11.88
CA SER A 466 5.95 18.93 -13.09
C SER A 466 6.95 20.07 -13.28
N SER A 467 7.39 20.30 -14.51
CA SER A 467 8.14 21.50 -14.91
C SER A 467 7.27 22.77 -14.84
N SER A 468 7.93 23.93 -14.80
CA SER A 468 7.30 25.24 -14.92
C SER A 468 7.45 25.86 -16.31
N THR A 469 8.39 25.34 -17.11
CA THR A 469 8.71 25.72 -18.49
C THR A 469 8.45 24.54 -19.46
N PRO A 470 8.37 24.76 -20.79
CA PRO A 470 8.25 23.67 -21.78
C PRO A 470 9.55 22.86 -21.96
N ASP A 471 10.69 23.39 -21.49
CA ASP A 471 12.01 22.77 -21.60
C ASP A 471 12.43 22.12 -20.28
N LEU A 472 12.84 20.86 -20.33
CA LEU A 472 13.34 20.14 -19.15
C LEU A 472 14.56 19.29 -19.53
N THR A 473 15.66 19.45 -18.80
CA THR A 473 16.88 18.68 -18.99
C THR A 473 17.10 17.73 -17.81
N ILE A 474 17.39 16.46 -18.11
CA ILE A 474 17.80 15.47 -17.11
C ILE A 474 19.26 15.12 -17.39
N THR A 475 20.14 15.28 -16.39
CA THR A 475 21.53 14.81 -16.50
C THR A 475 21.79 13.66 -15.52
N PHE A 476 22.59 12.69 -15.95
CA PHE A 476 23.02 11.56 -15.14
C PHE A 476 24.53 11.42 -15.25
N HIS A 477 25.20 11.31 -14.11
CA HIS A 477 26.64 11.12 -14.01
C HIS A 477 26.92 9.93 -13.08
N SER A 478 27.62 8.90 -13.58
CA SER A 478 28.13 7.80 -12.75
C SER A 478 29.62 7.98 -12.41
N ASP A 479 30.09 7.26 -11.39
CA ASP A 479 31.46 7.41 -10.92
C ASP A 479 32.52 6.94 -11.95
N PRO A 480 33.69 7.61 -12.05
CA PRO A 480 34.76 7.16 -12.94
C PRO A 480 35.37 5.84 -12.46
N ALA A 481 35.43 4.85 -13.36
CA ALA A 481 35.89 3.49 -13.10
C ALA A 481 37.11 3.38 -12.16
N GLY A 482 36.91 2.80 -10.97
CA GLY A 482 37.99 2.50 -10.02
C GLY A 482 37.66 2.62 -8.52
N LEU A 483 36.48 3.11 -8.13
CA LEU A 483 36.09 3.33 -6.72
C LEU A 483 34.87 2.49 -6.31
N VAL A 484 35.02 1.16 -6.40
CA VAL A 484 33.97 0.15 -6.17
C VAL A 484 33.10 0.38 -4.92
N PHE A 485 31.85 0.81 -5.13
CA PHE A 485 30.73 0.64 -4.18
C PHE A 485 29.39 0.42 -4.91
N GLY A 486 29.16 -0.82 -5.36
CA GLY A 486 27.85 -1.28 -5.84
C GLY A 486 27.48 -0.79 -7.26
N LYS A 487 26.72 -1.62 -7.97
CA LYS A 487 26.05 -1.22 -9.22
C LYS A 487 24.58 -0.97 -8.89
N GLY A 488 24.09 0.24 -9.17
CA GLY A 488 22.66 0.54 -9.08
C GLY A 488 21.88 -0.23 -10.14
N GLU A 489 20.62 -0.54 -9.86
CA GLU A 489 19.77 -1.25 -10.83
C GLU A 489 19.41 -0.36 -12.02
N GLY A 490 19.37 0.97 -11.83
CA GLY A 490 19.09 1.95 -12.89
C GLY A 490 17.88 2.83 -12.58
N PHE A 491 17.29 3.39 -13.63
CA PHE A 491 16.12 4.26 -13.51
C PHE A 491 15.18 4.17 -14.72
N ILE A 492 13.89 4.40 -14.45
CA ILE A 492 12.80 4.47 -15.42
C ILE A 492 12.02 5.75 -15.13
N ILE A 493 12.06 6.69 -16.08
CA ILE A 493 11.38 7.99 -15.99
C ILE A 493 10.47 8.13 -17.21
N ASN A 494 9.16 8.15 -16.99
CA ASN A 494 8.20 8.48 -18.04
C ASN A 494 7.97 9.99 -18.04
N TYR A 495 7.92 10.60 -19.22
CA TYR A 495 7.54 12.00 -19.38
C TYR A 495 6.29 12.12 -20.24
N MET A 496 5.46 13.12 -19.95
CA MET A 496 4.28 13.45 -20.75
C MET A 496 4.01 14.96 -20.76
N GLU A 497 3.50 15.48 -21.87
CA GLU A 497 3.03 16.85 -21.96
C GLU A 497 1.74 17.01 -21.14
N VAL A 498 1.67 18.10 -20.38
CA VAL A 498 0.49 18.50 -19.64
C VAL A 498 0.25 19.98 -19.92
N SER A 499 -1.02 20.38 -20.05
CA SER A 499 -1.38 21.79 -20.17
C SER A 499 -0.80 22.62 -19.03
N ARG A 500 -0.34 23.82 -19.35
CA ARG A 500 0.07 24.82 -18.35
C ARG A 500 -1.15 25.21 -17.50
N ASN A 501 -1.30 24.60 -16.33
CA ASN A 501 -2.47 24.80 -15.49
C ASN A 501 -2.35 26.15 -14.75
N ASP A 502 -2.70 27.23 -15.45
CA ASP A 502 -2.79 28.59 -14.90
C ASP A 502 -4.18 28.87 -14.26
N SER A 503 -4.99 27.82 -14.07
CA SER A 503 -6.36 27.89 -13.53
C SER A 503 -6.47 27.26 -12.14
N CYS A 504 -7.18 27.94 -11.24
CA CYS A 504 -7.69 27.35 -9.99
C CYS A 504 -8.72 26.24 -10.30
N PRO A 505 -8.89 25.25 -9.40
CA PRO A 505 -9.93 24.22 -9.53
C PRO A 505 -11.34 24.86 -9.51
N ASP A 506 -12.27 24.35 -10.31
CA ASP A 506 -13.67 24.80 -10.23
C ASP A 506 -14.35 24.24 -8.97
N LEU A 507 -15.17 25.07 -8.34
CA LEU A 507 -15.87 24.76 -7.09
C LEU A 507 -17.32 24.36 -7.37
N PRO A 508 -17.91 23.44 -6.59
CA PRO A 508 -19.28 23.01 -6.81
C PRO A 508 -20.31 24.14 -6.64
N GLU A 509 -21.51 23.92 -7.18
CA GLU A 509 -22.69 24.72 -6.88
C GLU A 509 -23.19 24.43 -5.45
N ILE A 510 -23.81 25.43 -4.81
CA ILE A 510 -24.29 25.34 -3.42
C ILE A 510 -25.80 25.08 -3.39
N GLN A 511 -26.28 24.33 -2.40
CA GLN A 511 -27.72 24.05 -2.27
C GLN A 511 -28.50 25.31 -1.89
N ASN A 512 -29.64 25.53 -2.55
CA ASN A 512 -30.50 26.72 -2.40
C ASN A 512 -29.74 28.03 -2.67
N GLY A 513 -28.90 28.04 -3.72
CA GLY A 513 -28.15 29.19 -4.17
C GLY A 513 -27.48 28.92 -5.52
N TRP A 514 -26.75 29.92 -6.02
CA TRP A 514 -26.08 29.90 -7.32
C TRP A 514 -24.73 30.61 -7.28
N LYS A 515 -23.83 30.26 -8.20
CA LYS A 515 -22.50 30.90 -8.37
C LYS A 515 -22.45 31.71 -9.67
N THR A 516 -21.82 32.87 -9.63
CA THR A 516 -21.44 33.65 -10.83
C THR A 516 -19.93 33.75 -10.90
N THR A 517 -19.35 33.42 -12.07
CA THR A 517 -17.93 33.61 -12.32
C THR A 517 -17.68 34.95 -13.05
N SER A 518 -16.59 35.63 -12.68
CA SER A 518 -16.20 36.90 -13.32
C SER A 518 -15.45 36.72 -14.65
N HIS A 519 -14.98 35.51 -14.94
CA HIS A 519 -14.18 35.15 -16.11
C HIS A 519 -14.61 33.78 -16.64
N THR A 520 -14.43 33.54 -17.94
CA THR A 520 -14.71 32.25 -18.60
C THR A 520 -13.74 31.14 -18.21
N THR A 521 -12.57 31.51 -17.71
CA THR A 521 -11.50 30.61 -17.25
C THR A 521 -11.03 31.07 -15.87
N LEU A 522 -10.89 30.15 -14.91
CA LEU A 522 -10.65 30.45 -13.49
C LEU A 522 -9.16 30.75 -13.18
N VAL A 523 -8.57 31.69 -13.90
CA VAL A 523 -7.16 32.07 -13.78
C VAL A 523 -6.87 32.92 -12.53
N ARG A 524 -5.59 33.15 -12.21
CA ARG A 524 -5.16 34.03 -11.09
C ARG A 524 -5.91 35.37 -11.09
N GLY A 525 -6.49 35.74 -9.95
CA GLY A 525 -7.31 36.95 -9.79
C GLY A 525 -8.75 36.82 -10.25
N ALA A 526 -9.16 35.69 -10.86
CA ALA A 526 -10.57 35.40 -11.12
C ALA A 526 -11.34 35.30 -9.80
N ARG A 527 -12.59 35.75 -9.85
CA ARG A 527 -13.52 35.76 -8.72
C ARG A 527 -14.77 34.94 -9.01
N ILE A 528 -15.22 34.20 -8.00
CA ILE A 528 -16.52 33.52 -7.93
C ILE A 528 -17.33 34.22 -6.85
N THR A 529 -18.55 34.63 -7.17
CA THR A 529 -19.49 35.24 -6.22
C THR A 529 -20.69 34.30 -6.06
N TYR A 530 -21.00 33.93 -4.83
CA TYR A 530 -22.11 33.07 -4.46
C TYR A 530 -23.29 33.90 -3.95
N GLN A 531 -24.51 33.46 -4.25
CA GLN A 531 -25.75 34.09 -3.78
C GLN A 531 -26.77 33.01 -3.43
N CYS A 532 -27.56 33.25 -2.39
CA CYS A 532 -28.60 32.32 -1.94
C CYS A 532 -29.96 32.62 -2.55
N ASP A 533 -30.81 31.60 -2.63
CA ASP A 533 -32.18 31.71 -3.12
C ASP A 533 -33.08 32.51 -2.14
N PRO A 534 -34.17 33.14 -2.62
CA PRO A 534 -35.04 33.94 -1.78
C PRO A 534 -35.65 33.15 -0.59
N GLY A 535 -35.30 33.58 0.63
CA GLY A 535 -35.67 32.89 1.88
C GLY A 535 -34.50 32.22 2.60
N TYR A 536 -33.29 32.29 2.02
CA TYR A 536 -32.04 31.82 2.60
C TYR A 536 -31.05 32.98 2.78
N ASP A 537 -30.17 32.86 3.77
CA ASP A 537 -29.10 33.80 4.11
C ASP A 537 -27.73 33.15 3.85
N LEU A 538 -26.73 33.94 3.47
CA LEU A 538 -25.42 33.42 3.06
C LEU A 538 -24.44 33.38 4.24
N VAL A 539 -24.00 32.18 4.61
CA VAL A 539 -23.05 31.95 5.70
C VAL A 539 -21.67 31.63 5.11
N GLY A 540 -20.75 32.58 5.21
CA GLY A 540 -19.37 32.46 4.72
C GLY A 540 -18.90 33.70 3.96
N SER A 541 -17.93 33.51 3.06
CA SER A 541 -17.48 34.58 2.16
C SER A 541 -18.33 34.62 0.89
N GLU A 542 -19.04 35.72 0.65
CA GLU A 542 -19.84 35.93 -0.58
C GLU A 542 -18.98 35.81 -1.85
N THR A 543 -17.73 36.27 -1.80
CA THR A 543 -16.82 36.26 -2.97
C THR A 543 -15.49 35.57 -2.65
N LEU A 544 -15.12 34.62 -3.49
CA LEU A 544 -13.86 33.89 -3.47
C LEU A 544 -12.96 34.41 -4.60
N THR A 545 -11.65 34.46 -4.37
CA THR A 545 -10.61 34.96 -5.30
C THR A 545 -9.52 33.91 -5.50
N CYS A 546 -9.21 33.58 -6.74
CA CYS A 546 -8.10 32.69 -7.11
C CYS A 546 -6.76 33.39 -6.82
N GLN A 547 -5.97 32.83 -5.89
CA GLN A 547 -4.71 33.38 -5.42
C GLN A 547 -3.54 33.04 -6.37
N VAL A 548 -2.34 33.56 -6.08
CA VAL A 548 -1.16 33.44 -6.97
C VAL A 548 -0.58 32.02 -7.04
N ASP A 549 -0.81 31.24 -5.98
CA ASP A 549 -0.49 29.83 -5.77
C ASP A 549 -1.52 28.87 -6.40
N LEU A 550 -2.56 29.41 -7.08
CA LEU A 550 -3.69 28.67 -7.66
C LEU A 550 -4.62 28.01 -6.62
N SER A 551 -4.65 28.52 -5.40
CA SER A 551 -5.66 28.17 -4.38
C SER A 551 -6.80 29.21 -4.29
N TRP A 552 -7.89 28.86 -3.62
CA TRP A 552 -8.95 29.80 -3.26
C TRP A 552 -8.70 30.38 -1.88
N ASN A 553 -8.86 31.70 -1.74
CA ASN A 553 -8.61 32.42 -0.48
C ASN A 553 -9.48 31.97 0.71
N THR A 554 -10.66 31.41 0.46
CA THR A 554 -11.60 30.88 1.45
C THR A 554 -12.36 29.68 0.88
N GLN A 555 -12.94 28.85 1.75
CA GLN A 555 -13.86 27.77 1.36
C GLN A 555 -15.21 28.32 0.83
N PRO A 556 -15.99 27.53 0.07
CA PRO A 556 -17.32 27.93 -0.39
C PRO A 556 -18.28 28.23 0.78
N PRO A 557 -19.16 29.24 0.68
CA PRO A 557 -20.20 29.51 1.67
C PRO A 557 -21.36 28.50 1.54
N PHE A 558 -22.26 28.48 2.53
CA PHE A 558 -23.52 27.73 2.47
C PHE A 558 -24.73 28.63 2.74
N CYS A 559 -25.91 28.20 2.28
CA CYS A 559 -27.15 28.95 2.42
C CYS A 559 -28.00 28.38 3.56
N GLU A 560 -28.22 29.15 4.63
CA GLU A 560 -29.10 28.76 5.74
C GLU A 560 -30.51 29.33 5.55
N LYS A 561 -31.55 28.60 5.98
CA LYS A 561 -32.94 29.08 5.86
C LYS A 561 -33.19 30.20 6.86
N ILE A 562 -33.76 31.33 6.41
CA ILE A 562 -34.11 32.45 7.29
C ILE A 562 -35.28 32.04 8.20
N MET A 563 -34.99 31.85 9.49
CA MET A 563 -35.96 31.42 10.50
C MET A 563 -36.39 32.54 11.47
N TYR A 564 -36.05 33.80 11.17
CA TYR A 564 -36.37 34.98 11.97
C TYR A 564 -37.15 36.03 11.16
N CYS A 565 -37.95 36.84 11.86
CA CYS A 565 -38.58 38.03 11.29
C CYS A 565 -37.75 39.28 11.63
N THR A 566 -37.68 40.25 10.71
CA THR A 566 -37.09 41.58 10.96
C THR A 566 -37.82 42.32 12.09
N ASP A 567 -37.13 43.03 12.99
CA ASP A 567 -37.79 43.81 14.06
C ASP A 567 -38.82 44.79 13.45
N PRO A 568 -40.12 44.68 13.77
CA PRO A 568 -41.15 45.54 13.19
C PRO A 568 -41.12 46.96 13.75
N GLY A 569 -40.37 47.23 14.83
CA GLY A 569 -40.12 48.56 15.38
C GLY A 569 -40.80 48.85 16.72
N HIS A 570 -40.69 50.10 17.17
CA HIS A 570 -41.34 50.62 18.37
C HIS A 570 -42.61 51.41 18.01
N VAL A 571 -43.58 51.43 18.93
CA VAL A 571 -44.84 52.18 18.80
C VAL A 571 -44.86 53.25 19.88
N GLU A 572 -44.98 54.51 19.46
CA GLU A 572 -45.06 55.66 20.37
C GLU A 572 -46.16 55.50 21.42
N HIS A 573 -45.86 55.96 22.65
CA HIS A 573 -46.73 55.86 23.82
C HIS A 573 -47.18 54.41 24.16
N SER A 574 -46.34 53.41 23.86
CA SER A 574 -46.56 52.01 24.22
C SER A 574 -45.35 51.36 24.90
N THR A 575 -45.58 50.26 25.60
CA THR A 575 -44.56 49.29 26.01
C THR A 575 -44.68 48.05 25.11
N ARG A 576 -43.54 47.49 24.69
CA ARG A 576 -43.47 46.22 23.95
C ARG A 576 -42.87 45.11 24.82
N THR A 577 -43.52 43.96 24.88
CA THR A 577 -42.98 42.74 25.49
C THR A 577 -42.75 41.69 24.41
N LEU A 578 -41.59 41.05 24.43
CA LEU A 578 -41.20 40.01 23.47
C LEU A 578 -41.19 38.65 24.18
N SER A 579 -41.67 37.60 23.52
CA SER A 579 -41.54 36.22 24.02
C SER A 579 -40.13 35.65 23.84
N ASP A 580 -39.41 36.07 22.80
CA ASP A 580 -38.02 35.69 22.49
C ASP A 580 -37.28 36.90 21.88
N PRO A 581 -36.09 37.29 22.39
CA PRO A 581 -35.30 38.38 21.82
C PRO A 581 -34.70 38.09 20.43
N LYS A 582 -34.66 36.83 19.97
CA LYS A 582 -34.11 36.43 18.65
C LYS A 582 -35.11 36.52 17.50
N LEU A 583 -36.38 36.88 17.76
CA LEU A 583 -37.42 37.08 16.73
C LEU A 583 -37.66 35.88 15.79
N LEU A 584 -37.40 34.66 16.27
CA LEU A 584 -37.60 33.41 15.53
C LEU A 584 -39.09 33.18 15.18
N VAL A 585 -39.36 32.35 14.18
CA VAL A 585 -40.73 31.89 13.85
C VAL A 585 -41.41 31.33 15.11
N GLY A 586 -42.61 31.83 15.39
CA GLY A 586 -43.35 31.58 16.63
C GLY A 586 -43.23 32.69 17.68
N THR A 587 -42.27 33.61 17.56
CA THR A 587 -42.12 34.74 18.47
C THR A 587 -43.34 35.65 18.43
N THR A 588 -43.84 36.04 19.60
CA THR A 588 -44.90 37.04 19.75
C THR A 588 -44.36 38.32 20.38
N ILE A 589 -44.71 39.46 19.79
CA ILE A 589 -44.51 40.80 20.36
C ILE A 589 -45.88 41.32 20.77
N GLN A 590 -46.05 41.64 22.06
CA GLN A 590 -47.27 42.23 22.58
C GLN A 590 -47.05 43.72 22.89
N TYR A 591 -47.93 44.57 22.37
CA TYR A 591 -47.91 46.02 22.59
C TYR A 591 -49.02 46.41 23.56
N SER A 592 -48.67 47.19 24.58
CA SER A 592 -49.60 47.74 25.57
C SER A 592 -49.43 49.26 25.64
N CYS A 593 -50.52 50.02 25.50
CA CYS A 593 -50.42 51.48 25.59
C CYS A 593 -50.17 51.95 27.03
N ILE A 594 -49.44 53.06 27.17
CA ILE A 594 -49.23 53.76 28.43
C ILE A 594 -50.58 54.38 28.89
N PRO A 595 -50.90 54.44 30.20
CA PRO A 595 -52.16 54.98 30.69
C PRO A 595 -52.54 56.35 30.09
N GLY A 596 -53.77 56.46 29.58
CA GLY A 596 -54.29 57.63 28.86
C GLY A 596 -54.43 57.43 27.33
N TYR A 597 -53.85 56.35 26.80
CA TYR A 597 -53.94 55.98 25.38
C TYR A 597 -54.64 54.63 25.19
N ILE A 598 -55.55 54.54 24.22
CA ILE A 598 -56.17 53.30 23.72
C ILE A 598 -55.33 52.74 22.58
N LEU A 599 -55.17 51.41 22.54
CA LEU A 599 -54.58 50.70 21.41
C LEU A 599 -55.55 50.60 20.23
N GLN A 600 -55.14 51.12 19.08
CA GLN A 600 -55.80 50.95 17.80
C GLN A 600 -55.00 49.96 16.94
N GLY A 601 -55.52 48.75 16.78
CA GLY A 601 -54.90 47.67 15.98
C GLY A 601 -54.84 46.34 16.73
N GLY A 602 -54.04 45.41 16.22
CA GLY A 602 -53.77 44.14 16.90
C GLY A 602 -52.78 44.33 18.05
N ALA A 603 -53.13 43.86 19.25
CA ALA A 603 -52.25 43.94 20.43
C ALA A 603 -51.05 42.98 20.37
N THR A 604 -51.10 41.95 19.51
CA THR A 604 -50.06 40.94 19.40
C THR A 604 -49.69 40.71 17.94
N LEU A 605 -48.40 40.82 17.66
CA LEU A 605 -47.77 40.49 16.39
C LEU A 605 -47.04 39.16 16.55
N THR A 606 -47.30 38.20 15.66
CA THR A 606 -46.66 36.88 15.68
C THR A 606 -45.81 36.72 14.43
N CYS A 607 -44.57 36.28 14.58
CA CYS A 607 -43.71 35.90 13.46
C CYS A 607 -44.14 34.52 12.97
N TYR A 608 -44.52 34.38 11.70
CA TYR A 608 -44.86 33.09 11.11
C TYR A 608 -44.05 32.82 9.85
N GLY A 609 -43.65 31.56 9.68
CA GLY A 609 -42.94 31.11 8.48
C GLY A 609 -43.86 31.11 7.27
N ARG A 610 -43.31 31.50 6.11
CA ARG A 610 -43.98 31.44 4.81
C ARG A 610 -43.18 30.52 3.89
N GLU A 611 -43.85 29.59 3.23
CA GLU A 611 -43.20 28.71 2.25
C GLU A 611 -43.86 28.90 0.86
N PRO A 612 -43.11 29.31 -0.18
CA PRO A 612 -41.75 29.86 -0.15
C PRO A 612 -41.71 31.34 0.31
N GLY A 613 -40.60 31.75 0.93
CA GLY A 613 -40.30 33.15 1.25
C GLY A 613 -39.68 33.36 2.63
N THR A 614 -39.39 34.62 2.97
CA THR A 614 -38.95 35.01 4.31
C THR A 614 -40.12 34.97 5.32
N PRO A 615 -39.87 34.67 6.61
CA PRO A 615 -40.86 34.84 7.68
C PRO A 615 -41.41 36.26 7.73
N VAL A 616 -42.69 36.39 8.08
CA VAL A 616 -43.39 37.68 8.15
C VAL A 616 -44.26 37.80 9.40
N TRP A 617 -44.55 39.03 9.80
CA TRP A 617 -45.46 39.32 10.91
C TRP A 617 -46.93 39.20 10.50
N THR A 618 -47.78 38.71 11.41
CA THR A 618 -49.23 38.55 11.19
C THR A 618 -50.00 39.82 10.87
N SER A 619 -49.47 41.01 11.21
CA SER A 619 -50.14 42.29 10.98
C SER A 619 -49.13 43.45 10.89
N ARG A 620 -49.62 44.69 10.82
CA ARG A 620 -48.80 45.92 10.91
C ARG A 620 -48.74 46.41 12.36
N LEU A 621 -47.78 47.27 12.68
CA LEU A 621 -47.69 47.94 13.99
C LEU A 621 -49.05 48.58 14.39
N PRO A 622 -49.50 48.42 15.64
CA PRO A 622 -50.65 49.16 16.17
C PRO A 622 -50.27 50.62 16.49
N HIS A 623 -51.27 51.45 16.79
CA HIS A 623 -51.08 52.85 17.22
C HIS A 623 -51.74 53.10 18.58
N CYS A 624 -51.08 53.85 19.47
CA CYS A 624 -51.68 54.31 20.71
C CYS A 624 -52.28 55.71 20.53
N MET A 625 -53.60 55.85 20.69
CA MET A 625 -54.34 57.11 20.53
C MET A 625 -54.88 57.62 21.86
N CYS A 626 -54.77 58.92 22.15
CA CYS A 626 -55.37 59.52 23.34
C CYS A 626 -56.89 59.25 23.42
N GLU A 627 -57.34 58.72 24.55
CA GLU A 627 -58.76 58.33 24.77
C GLU A 627 -59.72 59.54 24.78
N PHE A 628 -59.22 60.71 25.19
CA PHE A 628 -59.98 61.97 25.19
C PHE A 628 -59.15 63.12 24.60
N PRO A 629 -59.47 63.65 23.40
CA PRO A 629 -58.66 64.67 22.71
C PRO A 629 -58.73 66.09 23.31
N GLN A 630 -59.11 66.25 24.58
CA GLN A 630 -59.27 67.57 25.21
C GLN A 630 -58.75 67.77 26.65
N ILE A 631 -58.59 66.75 27.52
CA ILE A 631 -58.33 67.04 28.95
C ILE A 631 -57.18 66.24 29.62
N PHE A 632 -56.81 65.02 29.21
CA PHE A 632 -55.69 64.29 29.85
C PHE A 632 -54.87 63.43 28.88
N CYS A 633 -53.89 64.05 28.23
CA CYS A 633 -52.70 63.38 27.71
C CYS A 633 -51.48 64.24 28.10
N PRO A 634 -50.79 63.93 29.21
CA PRO A 634 -49.64 64.71 29.63
C PRO A 634 -48.51 64.53 28.62
N LYS A 635 -48.05 65.63 28.02
CA LYS A 635 -46.66 65.71 27.55
C LYS A 635 -45.78 65.63 28.79
N LEU A 636 -45.34 64.43 29.15
CA LEU A 636 -44.29 64.28 30.14
C LEU A 636 -42.99 64.76 29.48
N ALA A 637 -42.60 65.99 29.79
CA ALA A 637 -41.25 66.44 29.55
C ALA A 637 -40.35 65.65 30.50
N GLU A 638 -39.51 64.76 29.97
CA GLU A 638 -38.48 64.09 30.76
C GLU A 638 -37.39 65.10 31.16
N ALA A 639 -37.67 65.81 32.25
CA ALA A 639 -36.67 66.49 33.04
C ALA A 639 -35.86 65.45 33.83
N ALA A 640 -35.10 64.61 33.11
CA ALA A 640 -34.00 63.86 33.68
C ALA A 640 -32.86 64.86 33.98
N ALA A 641 -32.89 65.43 35.18
CA ALA A 641 -31.76 66.17 35.71
C ALA A 641 -30.65 65.17 36.07
N ASP A 642 -29.70 64.97 35.15
CA ASP A 642 -28.41 64.38 35.48
C ASP A 642 -27.27 65.28 34.97
N SER A 643 -26.16 65.25 35.69
CA SER A 643 -25.22 66.37 35.75
C SER A 643 -24.42 66.62 34.47
N SER A 644 -24.54 67.83 33.90
CA SER A 644 -23.56 68.33 32.93
C SER A 644 -22.30 68.82 33.68
N PHE A 645 -21.42 67.90 34.04
CA PHE A 645 -20.04 68.25 34.39
C PHE A 645 -19.16 68.12 33.14
N ASP A 646 -18.38 69.15 32.86
CA ASP A 646 -17.62 69.31 31.63
C ASP A 646 -16.46 68.28 31.53
N GLY A 647 -16.73 67.15 30.88
CA GLY A 647 -15.83 65.99 30.81
C GLY A 647 -15.04 65.84 29.51
N GLY A 648 -15.26 66.72 28.52
CA GLY A 648 -14.74 66.58 27.16
C GLY A 648 -13.20 66.62 27.04
N SER A 649 -12.52 67.32 27.96
CA SER A 649 -11.05 67.47 27.94
C SER A 649 -10.26 66.37 28.65
N MET A 650 -10.89 65.48 29.42
CA MET A 650 -10.16 64.47 30.20
C MET A 650 -10.03 63.12 29.45
N ALA A 651 -11.04 62.71 28.68
CA ALA A 651 -11.00 61.44 27.94
C ALA A 651 -9.90 61.42 26.86
N LEU A 652 -9.73 62.53 26.13
CA LEU A 652 -8.65 62.70 25.14
C LEU A 652 -7.27 62.69 25.79
N ALA A 653 -7.09 63.34 26.95
CA ALA A 653 -5.83 63.34 27.69
C ALA A 653 -5.46 61.92 28.18
N ILE A 654 -6.43 61.16 28.67
CA ILE A 654 -6.23 59.78 29.13
C ILE A 654 -5.91 58.85 27.95
N PHE A 655 -6.62 58.94 26.82
CA PHE A 655 -6.31 58.13 25.63
C PHE A 655 -4.91 58.43 25.06
N ILE A 656 -4.49 59.69 25.03
CA ILE A 656 -3.15 60.09 24.57
C ILE A 656 -2.07 59.59 25.55
N LEU A 657 -2.31 59.63 26.86
CA LEU A 657 -1.40 59.06 27.87
C LEU A 657 -1.29 57.54 27.76
N VAL A 658 -2.39 56.82 27.57
CA VAL A 658 -2.38 55.35 27.38
C VAL A 658 -1.65 54.98 26.08
N LEU A 659 -1.86 55.71 24.98
CA LEU A 659 -1.13 55.52 23.73
C LEU A 659 0.38 55.78 23.93
N LEU A 660 0.77 56.88 24.56
CA LEU A 660 2.19 57.18 24.83
C LEU A 660 2.86 56.13 25.72
N VAL A 661 2.18 55.65 26.77
CA VAL A 661 2.68 54.57 27.63
C VAL A 661 2.81 53.25 26.87
N SER A 662 1.85 52.91 26.00
CA SER A 662 1.93 51.69 25.19
C SER A 662 3.07 51.73 24.15
N VAL A 663 3.32 52.90 23.53
CA VAL A 663 4.45 53.11 22.61
C VAL A 663 5.79 53.08 23.35
N LEU A 664 5.88 53.65 24.56
CA LEU A 664 7.10 53.59 25.37
C LEU A 664 7.43 52.17 25.85
N LEU A 665 6.42 51.40 26.27
CA LEU A 665 6.59 49.98 26.67
C LEU A 665 6.96 49.09 25.46
N GLY A 666 6.32 49.30 24.30
CA GLY A 666 6.67 48.60 23.06
C GLY A 666 8.08 48.94 22.57
N GLY A 667 8.48 50.20 22.63
CA GLY A 667 9.84 50.64 22.30
C GLY A 667 10.91 50.05 23.22
N ALA A 668 10.65 49.98 24.53
CA ALA A 668 11.55 49.35 25.49
C ALA A 668 11.72 47.84 25.24
N TYR A 669 10.63 47.13 24.88
CA TYR A 669 10.68 45.69 24.56
C TYR A 669 11.57 45.42 23.32
N ILE A 670 11.43 46.23 22.27
CA ILE A 670 12.25 46.13 21.04
C ILE A 670 13.73 46.45 21.33
N TYR A 671 14.02 47.42 22.20
CA TYR A 671 15.39 47.78 22.56
C TYR A 671 16.09 46.66 23.37
N VAL A 672 15.40 46.04 24.33
CA VAL A 672 15.93 44.93 25.14
C VAL A 672 16.17 43.67 24.29
N THR A 673 15.29 43.39 23.32
CA THR A 673 15.47 42.22 22.42
C THR A 673 16.63 42.40 21.43
N ARG A 674 16.91 43.62 20.93
CA ARG A 674 18.07 43.86 20.04
C ARG A 674 19.43 43.93 20.75
N CYS A 675 19.49 44.26 22.04
CA CYS A 675 20.76 44.30 22.78
C CYS A 675 21.32 42.93 23.22
N ARG A 676 20.62 41.81 22.96
CA ARG A 676 21.07 40.45 23.32
C ARG A 676 21.80 39.66 22.22
N TYR A 677 21.92 40.21 21.01
CA TYR A 677 22.43 39.49 19.83
C TYR A 677 23.89 39.78 19.44
N TYR A 678 24.68 40.42 20.31
CA TYR A 678 26.10 40.74 20.05
C TYR A 678 27.03 40.37 21.22
N SER A 679 27.24 39.08 21.48
CA SER A 679 28.48 38.57 22.10
C SER A 679 28.63 37.03 22.04
N ASN A 680 29.29 36.55 20.99
CA ASN A 680 30.19 35.38 20.92
C ASN A 680 30.11 34.17 21.89
N LEU A 681 29.89 33.00 21.26
CA LEU A 681 30.64 31.73 21.36
C LEU A 681 30.32 30.60 22.40
N ARG A 682 30.16 29.40 21.79
CA ARG A 682 30.55 28.02 22.21
C ARG A 682 29.65 27.17 23.15
N LEU A 683 28.94 26.22 22.52
CA LEU A 683 29.07 24.73 22.60
C LEU A 683 29.06 24.00 23.99
N PRO A 684 28.68 22.70 24.09
CA PRO A 684 27.74 21.90 23.26
C PRO A 684 26.87 20.85 24.05
N LEU A 685 26.17 19.99 23.28
CA LEU A 685 25.74 18.59 23.55
C LEU A 685 24.38 18.22 24.20
N MET A 686 23.72 17.28 23.50
CA MET A 686 22.84 16.17 23.93
C MET A 686 21.33 16.38 24.21
N TYR A 687 20.51 15.87 23.27
CA TYR A 687 19.29 15.00 23.37
C TYR A 687 18.16 15.33 24.39
N PRO A 688 16.86 15.14 24.06
CA PRO A 688 16.35 13.87 23.48
C PRO A 688 15.26 13.96 22.39
N HIS A 689 14.73 12.77 22.05
CA HIS A 689 13.83 12.36 20.97
C HIS A 689 12.50 13.12 20.76
N PRO A 690 11.91 13.00 19.55
CA PRO A 690 10.57 13.51 19.24
C PRO A 690 9.45 12.58 19.73
N TYR A 691 8.31 13.16 20.11
CA TYR A 691 7.02 12.48 20.14
C TYR A 691 6.26 12.79 18.85
N SER A 692 5.87 11.77 18.10
CA SER A 692 4.93 11.89 16.98
C SER A 692 3.52 12.09 17.50
N GLN A 693 2.86 13.21 17.17
CA GLN A 693 1.41 13.32 17.30
C GLN A 693 0.73 12.82 16.02
N ILE A 694 -0.20 11.90 16.23
CA ILE A 694 -1.08 11.34 15.20
C ILE A 694 -2.14 12.38 14.86
N THR A 695 -2.31 12.67 13.57
CA THR A 695 -3.53 13.30 13.05
C THR A 695 -4.33 12.24 12.32
N VAL A 696 -5.62 12.16 12.64
CA VAL A 696 -6.58 11.25 12.03
C VAL A 696 -7.28 12.03 10.91
N GLU A 697 -7.27 11.50 9.70
CA GLU A 697 -8.16 11.94 8.63
C GLU A 697 -9.19 10.84 8.32
N THR A 698 -10.42 11.27 8.10
CA THR A 698 -11.60 10.43 7.91
C THR A 698 -12.34 10.87 6.65
N GLU A 699 -12.43 9.99 5.65
CA GLU A 699 -13.53 9.86 4.68
C GLU A 699 -13.23 8.59 3.87
N PHE A 700 -14.07 7.54 3.86
CA PHE A 700 -15.38 7.44 3.20
C PHE A 700 -15.36 7.81 1.71
N ASP A 701 -15.30 6.79 0.85
CA ASP A 701 -16.18 6.79 -0.31
C ASP A 701 -16.60 5.35 -0.72
N ASN A 702 -17.74 5.26 -1.41
CA ASN A 702 -18.51 4.04 -1.60
C ASN A 702 -18.74 3.78 -3.11
N PRO A 703 -18.57 2.56 -3.66
CA PRO A 703 -19.12 2.23 -4.97
C PRO A 703 -20.32 1.27 -4.88
N LEU A 704 -21.35 1.58 -5.66
CA LEU A 704 -22.58 0.80 -5.80
C LEU A 704 -22.34 -0.52 -6.55
N TYR A 705 -23.12 -1.55 -6.19
CA TYR A 705 -23.27 -2.77 -6.98
C TYR A 705 -24.08 -2.52 -8.25
N GLU A 706 -23.58 -2.98 -9.40
CA GLU A 706 -24.42 -3.42 -10.51
C GLU A 706 -24.06 -4.86 -10.90
N THR A 707 -25.05 -5.59 -11.44
CA THR A 707 -24.96 -7.03 -11.68
C THR A 707 -24.89 -7.32 -13.18
N GLY A 708 -23.92 -8.14 -13.59
CA GLY A 708 -23.76 -8.60 -14.96
C GLY A 708 -22.56 -9.54 -15.04
N GLY A 709 -22.82 -10.84 -15.22
CA GLY A 709 -21.74 -11.82 -15.30
C GLY A 709 -21.17 -11.92 -16.71
N ASP A 710 -19.85 -12.11 -16.80
CA ASP A 710 -19.32 -13.22 -17.60
C ASP A 710 -17.92 -13.64 -17.11
N THR A 711 -17.56 -14.90 -17.32
CA THR A 711 -16.31 -15.50 -16.80
C THR A 711 -15.09 -15.08 -17.61
N ARG A 712 -14.07 -14.48 -16.98
CA ARG A 712 -12.68 -14.48 -17.48
C ARG A 712 -11.66 -14.66 -16.37
N GLU A 713 -10.70 -15.53 -16.62
CA GLU A 713 -9.58 -15.85 -15.76
C GLU A 713 -8.54 -14.72 -15.82
N TYR A 714 -7.87 -14.45 -14.70
CA TYR A 714 -6.65 -13.64 -14.66
C TYR A 714 -5.55 -14.42 -13.96
N GLU A 715 -4.44 -14.56 -14.67
CA GLU A 715 -3.23 -15.26 -14.27
C GLU A 715 -2.37 -14.34 -13.39
N VAL A 716 -1.85 -14.86 -12.27
CA VAL A 716 -0.95 -14.12 -11.37
C VAL A 716 0.39 -14.84 -11.33
N SER A 717 1.35 -14.33 -12.09
CA SER A 717 2.75 -14.74 -12.05
C SER A 717 3.47 -14.16 -10.82
N ILE A 718 4.36 -14.95 -10.23
CA ILE A 718 5.32 -14.54 -9.18
C ILE A 718 6.67 -14.27 -9.86
#